data_AF-A0A831Z9N3-F1
#
_entry.id   AF-A0A831Z9N3-F1
#
_cell.length_a   1.000
_cell.length_b   1.000
_cell.length_c   1.000
_cell.angle_alpha   90.00
_cell.angle_beta   90.00
_cell.angle_gamma   90.00
#
_symmetry.space_group_name_H-M   'P 1'
#
loop_
_entity.id
_entity.type
_entity.pdbx_description
1 polymer ?
#
loop_
_entity_poly.entity_id
_entity_poly.type
_entity_poly.pdbx_seq_one_letter_code
_entity_poly.pdbx_strand_id
1 'polypeptide(L)'
;MCKRALFTIVVLLAISAILFQYPVKLNPGSGQREERILILFNSLFEESITAKKVFKWIYGTMWRIPVDTYDVFYYKINSTWLNENLPQYSVVIFFDMMNGQSNLGDDTWQIIFDNDDRITYITYGYAVNDIRASKLFGCGSAKKSYVEDLVLIRHWLTEGLPSQIDVRRSEVVATPSGGQAIITPWGVPNEALLVMKGNNAWIGLTELGEGLFNRYPYLLSIVERLLALNGKVHVHIQLPGRLLAIRIDDAPFSTESWFWRWQYFTPQQYKKFFQILEKHGAHVNYGIIPFNVSKESGKWVSYIEIFSETVQVIREAEQRGRVEVADHGATHVTPYQQRYVEAKTTNPLDLTRIIRFEFGYDPVLKKPIPYELQKEHIEKGVGEVEKWFGKKIELFVPPWHVWNEATEKALAEEGIKVLSGDFRFRKGGYGQPPSVMGEKSRNGLLYVPTTHSWDLARDGSADTIKYYIGSFLDHGIPVVLLTHGRNWTFMNYREVFSLSNVDSTLTRLDETVKPDYATILQIASKLEQWRNTHTSIEMGADALTLQIAAPAEMKVKLSIVAPPGYKIEKIVLNDEELDASTRVLSLREGENKVMIRFTGEADIQQPTYLLTILLVAAVVVSVIVAASIIFVLRKKKASNTGRK
;
A
#
# COMPACT_ATOMS: atom_id res chain seq x y z
N MET A 1 23.33 -48.37 27.50
CA MET A 1 22.75 -47.09 27.02
C MET A 1 22.88 -46.88 25.50
N CYS A 2 23.97 -47.27 24.82
CA CYS A 2 24.16 -47.05 23.36
C CYS A 2 23.08 -47.65 22.43
N LYS A 3 22.48 -48.80 22.74
CA LYS A 3 21.49 -49.44 21.84
C LYS A 3 20.13 -48.74 21.77
N ARG A 4 19.71 -48.04 22.83
CA ARG A 4 18.41 -47.31 22.86
C ARG A 4 18.47 -45.99 22.09
N ALA A 5 19.60 -45.27 22.14
CA ALA A 5 19.80 -44.05 21.37
C ALA A 5 19.86 -44.32 19.86
N LEU A 6 20.51 -45.41 19.45
CA LEU A 6 20.57 -45.81 18.04
C LEU A 6 19.20 -46.19 17.49
N PHE A 7 18.36 -46.88 18.29
CA PHE A 7 16.99 -47.22 17.90
C PHE A 7 16.11 -45.98 17.73
N THR A 8 16.21 -44.99 18.63
CA THR A 8 15.48 -43.72 18.52
C THR A 8 15.89 -42.93 17.28
N ILE A 9 17.19 -42.93 16.92
CA ILE A 9 17.69 -42.26 15.71
C ILE A 9 17.18 -42.95 14.44
N VAL A 10 17.17 -44.29 14.40
CA VAL A 10 16.66 -45.05 13.24
C VAL A 10 15.15 -44.87 13.07
N VAL A 11 14.38 -44.85 14.16
CA VAL A 11 12.93 -44.58 14.13
C VAL A 11 12.64 -43.15 13.68
N LEU A 12 13.42 -42.17 14.12
CA LEU A 12 13.28 -40.78 13.67
C LEU A 12 13.65 -40.60 12.18
N LEU A 13 14.66 -41.32 11.69
CA LEU A 13 15.02 -41.32 10.27
C LEU A 13 13.97 -42.02 9.40
N ALA A 14 13.36 -43.11 9.89
CA ALA A 14 12.26 -43.79 9.21
C ALA A 14 10.99 -42.93 9.16
N ILE A 15 10.64 -42.23 10.25
CA ILE A 15 9.52 -41.29 10.29
C ILE A 15 9.77 -40.08 9.38
N SER A 16 11.01 -39.59 9.33
CA SER A 16 11.41 -38.50 8.41
C SER A 16 11.28 -38.93 6.95
N ALA A 17 11.69 -40.16 6.59
CA ALA A 17 11.53 -40.69 5.25
C ALA A 17 10.05 -40.90 4.85
N ILE A 18 9.18 -41.24 5.82
CA ILE A 18 7.73 -41.37 5.60
C ILE A 18 7.07 -39.99 5.44
N LEU A 19 7.50 -38.97 6.19
CA LEU A 19 7.00 -37.59 6.07
C LEU A 19 7.43 -36.91 4.76
N PHE A 20 8.54 -37.34 4.15
CA PHE A 20 8.96 -36.91 2.81
C PHE A 20 8.17 -37.56 1.66
N GLN A 21 7.38 -38.61 1.92
CA GLN A 21 6.73 -39.42 0.87
C GLN A 21 5.24 -39.15 0.65
N TYR A 22 4.64 -38.22 1.38
CA TYR A 22 3.25 -37.81 1.17
C TYR A 22 3.17 -36.33 0.80
N PRO A 23 3.46 -35.96 -0.46
CA PRO A 23 2.92 -34.71 -0.99
C PRO A 23 1.40 -34.74 -0.78
N VAL A 24 0.86 -33.70 -0.15
CA VAL A 24 -0.59 -33.51 -0.10
C VAL A 24 -1.03 -33.31 -1.53
N LYS A 25 -1.60 -34.35 -2.14
CA LYS A 25 -2.23 -34.27 -3.45
C LYS A 25 -3.45 -33.37 -3.34
N LEU A 26 -3.29 -32.11 -3.72
CA LEU A 26 -4.41 -31.25 -4.07
C LEU A 26 -4.97 -31.79 -5.39
N ASN A 27 -6.13 -32.44 -5.36
CA ASN A 27 -6.78 -32.91 -6.58
C ASN A 27 -7.17 -31.70 -7.45
N PRO A 28 -6.70 -31.60 -8.70
CA PRO A 28 -7.19 -30.58 -9.62
C PRO A 28 -8.64 -30.91 -10.01
N GLY A 29 -9.59 -30.23 -9.37
CA GLY A 29 -11.00 -30.30 -9.74
C GLY A 29 -11.26 -29.58 -11.07
N SER A 30 -11.91 -30.28 -12.00
CA SER A 30 -12.16 -29.96 -13.41
C SER A 30 -13.29 -28.95 -13.68
N GLY A 31 -13.47 -27.93 -12.83
CA GLY A 31 -14.49 -26.90 -13.03
C GLY A 31 -13.90 -25.57 -13.47
N GLN A 32 -14.30 -25.06 -14.64
CA GLN A 32 -14.12 -23.66 -15.00
C GLN A 32 -14.87 -22.79 -13.97
N ARG A 33 -14.17 -21.88 -13.30
CA ARG A 33 -14.76 -20.90 -12.38
C ARG A 33 -14.25 -19.51 -12.73
N GLU A 34 -15.12 -18.52 -12.60
CA GLU A 34 -14.70 -17.12 -12.65
C GLU A 34 -13.90 -16.79 -11.38
N GLU A 35 -12.74 -16.15 -11.49
CA GLU A 35 -12.03 -15.62 -10.32
C GLU A 35 -12.80 -14.42 -9.75
N ARG A 36 -13.35 -14.60 -8.54
CA ARG A 36 -14.05 -13.56 -7.80
C ARG A 36 -13.70 -13.60 -6.33
N ILE A 37 -13.66 -12.43 -5.71
CA ILE A 37 -13.39 -12.26 -4.27
C ILE A 37 -14.66 -11.78 -3.58
N LEU A 38 -15.07 -12.48 -2.52
CA LEU A 38 -16.13 -12.04 -1.63
C LEU A 38 -15.54 -11.39 -0.38
N ILE A 39 -15.96 -10.17 -0.08
CA ILE A 39 -15.63 -9.48 1.17
C ILE A 39 -16.89 -9.38 2.03
N LEU A 40 -16.89 -10.09 3.15
CA LEU A 40 -17.90 -9.96 4.20
C LEU A 40 -17.44 -8.90 5.19
N PHE A 41 -18.24 -7.85 5.37
CA PHE A 41 -17.91 -6.76 6.30
C PHE A 41 -19.13 -6.40 7.15
N ASN A 42 -18.89 -5.63 8.22
CA ASN A 42 -19.95 -5.16 9.10
C ASN A 42 -19.86 -3.64 9.26
N SER A 43 -20.89 -2.91 8.80
CA SER A 43 -20.90 -1.44 8.85
C SER A 43 -20.98 -0.82 10.26
N LEU A 44 -21.21 -1.61 11.31
CA LEU A 44 -21.14 -1.13 12.69
C LEU A 44 -19.71 -0.84 13.16
N PHE A 45 -18.69 -1.36 12.47
CA PHE A 45 -17.29 -1.24 12.86
C PHE A 45 -16.48 -0.47 11.80
N GLU A 46 -15.83 0.63 12.21
CA GLU A 46 -15.04 1.47 11.32
C GLU A 46 -13.84 0.73 10.72
N GLU A 47 -13.22 -0.16 11.51
CA GLU A 47 -12.11 -1.01 11.08
C GLU A 47 -12.53 -1.94 9.94
N SER A 48 -13.72 -2.56 10.06
CA SER A 48 -14.29 -3.43 9.03
C SER A 48 -14.59 -2.66 7.74
N ILE A 49 -15.18 -1.47 7.86
CA ILE A 49 -15.44 -0.58 6.71
C ILE A 49 -14.13 -0.19 6.01
N THR A 50 -13.09 0.10 6.79
CA THR A 50 -11.78 0.52 6.27
C THR A 50 -11.09 -0.64 5.56
N ALA A 51 -11.00 -1.80 6.18
CA ALA A 51 -10.39 -2.98 5.59
C ALA A 51 -11.09 -3.38 4.29
N LYS A 52 -12.43 -3.34 4.27
CA LYS A 52 -13.20 -3.52 3.04
C LYS A 52 -12.83 -2.51 1.95
N LYS A 53 -12.69 -1.23 2.27
CA LYS A 53 -12.28 -0.20 1.28
C LYS A 53 -10.90 -0.48 0.72
N VAL A 54 -9.93 -0.80 1.59
CA VAL A 54 -8.56 -1.15 1.20
C VAL A 54 -8.56 -2.30 0.21
N PHE A 55 -9.15 -3.43 0.58
CA PHE A 55 -9.04 -4.66 -0.21
C PHE A 55 -9.85 -4.57 -1.50
N LYS A 56 -11.00 -3.87 -1.48
CA LYS A 56 -11.73 -3.54 -2.70
C LYS A 56 -10.90 -2.64 -3.63
N TRP A 57 -10.17 -1.68 -3.09
CA TRP A 57 -9.30 -0.82 -3.88
C TRP A 57 -8.13 -1.61 -4.50
N ILE A 58 -7.42 -2.43 -3.72
CA ILE A 58 -6.30 -3.24 -4.25
C ILE A 58 -6.80 -4.19 -5.34
N TYR A 59 -7.73 -5.08 -5.00
CA TYR A 59 -8.16 -6.14 -5.91
C TYR A 59 -9.03 -5.60 -7.04
N GLY A 60 -10.04 -4.79 -6.73
CA GLY A 60 -11.03 -4.33 -7.72
C GLY A 60 -10.62 -3.09 -8.51
N THR A 61 -9.98 -2.12 -7.87
CA THR A 61 -9.57 -0.88 -8.55
C THR A 61 -8.20 -1.04 -9.22
N MET A 62 -7.18 -1.47 -8.47
CA MET A 62 -5.81 -1.50 -8.97
C MET A 62 -5.49 -2.77 -9.76
N TRP A 63 -6.02 -3.93 -9.39
CA TRP A 63 -5.74 -5.22 -10.05
C TRP A 63 -6.88 -5.77 -10.92
N ARG A 64 -8.02 -5.07 -10.93
CA ARG A 64 -9.24 -5.39 -11.73
C ARG A 64 -9.85 -6.77 -11.49
N ILE A 65 -9.50 -7.47 -10.41
CA ILE A 65 -10.17 -8.71 -10.02
C ILE A 65 -11.60 -8.38 -9.58
N PRO A 66 -12.64 -9.10 -10.04
CA PRO A 66 -14.00 -8.90 -9.55
C PRO A 66 -14.11 -9.06 -8.02
N VAL A 67 -14.65 -8.04 -7.36
CA VAL A 67 -14.84 -8.02 -5.89
C VAL A 67 -16.29 -7.73 -5.55
N ASP A 68 -16.94 -8.69 -4.91
CA ASP A 68 -18.25 -8.53 -4.31
C ASP A 68 -18.10 -8.17 -2.83
N THR A 69 -18.90 -7.22 -2.35
CA THR A 69 -18.89 -6.79 -0.95
C THR A 69 -20.27 -6.97 -0.34
N TYR A 70 -20.34 -7.61 0.82
CA TYR A 70 -21.60 -7.91 1.49
C TYR A 70 -21.58 -7.43 2.94
N ASP A 71 -22.59 -6.63 3.31
CA ASP A 71 -22.74 -6.11 4.67
C ASP A 71 -23.60 -7.07 5.50
N VAL A 72 -22.96 -7.82 6.39
CA VAL A 72 -23.64 -8.86 7.19
C VAL A 72 -24.57 -8.26 8.25
N PHE A 73 -24.45 -6.95 8.54
CA PHE A 73 -25.35 -6.26 9.46
C PHE A 73 -26.74 -6.07 8.84
N TYR A 74 -26.80 -5.65 7.57
CA TYR A 74 -28.07 -5.43 6.87
C TYR A 74 -28.65 -6.71 6.27
N TYR A 75 -27.80 -7.65 5.90
CA TYR A 75 -28.20 -8.84 5.19
C TYR A 75 -27.71 -10.09 5.91
N LYS A 76 -28.64 -10.86 6.47
CA LYS A 76 -28.31 -12.11 7.15
C LYS A 76 -27.88 -13.16 6.14
N ILE A 77 -26.60 -13.52 6.17
CA ILE A 77 -26.08 -14.68 5.45
C ILE A 77 -26.53 -15.95 6.19
N ASN A 78 -27.15 -16.88 5.46
CA ASN A 78 -27.53 -18.18 5.98
C ASN A 78 -26.89 -19.31 5.16
N SER A 79 -27.10 -20.53 5.62
CA SER A 79 -26.58 -21.74 5.01
C SER A 79 -26.99 -21.91 3.53
N THR A 80 -28.26 -21.71 3.21
CA THR A 80 -28.76 -21.80 1.82
C THR A 80 -28.00 -20.85 0.89
N TRP A 81 -27.91 -19.57 1.27
CA TRP A 81 -27.23 -18.56 0.45
C TRP A 81 -25.76 -18.91 0.23
N LEU A 82 -25.04 -19.33 1.27
CA LEU A 82 -23.63 -19.71 1.12
C LEU A 82 -23.47 -20.91 0.19
N ASN A 83 -24.27 -21.96 0.34
CA ASN A 83 -24.17 -23.13 -0.53
C ASN A 83 -24.39 -22.79 -2.01
N GLU A 84 -25.33 -21.89 -2.31
CA GLU A 84 -25.62 -21.46 -3.68
C GLU A 84 -24.53 -20.57 -4.28
N ASN A 85 -23.89 -19.73 -3.47
CA ASN A 85 -23.01 -18.66 -3.95
C ASN A 85 -21.51 -18.94 -3.79
N LEU A 86 -21.10 -19.67 -2.74
CA LEU A 86 -19.68 -19.94 -2.47
C LEU A 86 -18.91 -20.59 -3.62
N PRO A 87 -19.49 -21.51 -4.43
CA PRO A 87 -18.80 -22.06 -5.59
C PRO A 87 -18.35 -21.02 -6.62
N GLN A 88 -18.87 -19.78 -6.59
CA GLN A 88 -18.51 -18.70 -7.51
C GLN A 88 -17.24 -17.93 -7.08
N TYR A 89 -16.77 -18.12 -5.85
CA TYR A 89 -15.65 -17.35 -5.31
C TYR A 89 -14.40 -18.20 -5.15
N SER A 90 -13.24 -17.61 -5.45
CA SER A 90 -11.93 -18.21 -5.19
C SER A 90 -11.40 -17.83 -3.81
N VAL A 91 -11.76 -16.64 -3.33
CA VAL A 91 -11.34 -16.08 -2.05
C VAL A 91 -12.54 -15.49 -1.31
N VAL A 92 -12.64 -15.78 -0.01
CA VAL A 92 -13.62 -15.17 0.90
C VAL A 92 -12.88 -14.52 2.06
N ILE A 93 -13.13 -13.22 2.27
CA ILE A 93 -12.46 -12.42 3.30
C ILE A 93 -13.48 -12.02 4.37
N PHE A 94 -13.24 -12.43 5.61
CA PHE A 94 -14.07 -12.13 6.77
C PHE A 94 -13.54 -10.90 7.52
N PHE A 95 -14.08 -9.73 7.19
CA PHE A 95 -13.88 -8.49 7.95
C PHE A 95 -14.99 -8.21 8.96
N ASP A 96 -16.11 -8.92 8.90
CA ASP A 96 -17.21 -8.76 9.87
C ASP A 96 -16.82 -9.22 11.28
N MET A 97 -15.83 -10.12 11.37
CA MET A 97 -15.36 -10.72 12.62
C MET A 97 -14.14 -10.04 13.23
N MET A 98 -13.67 -8.91 12.70
CA MET A 98 -12.40 -8.29 13.13
C MET A 98 -12.37 -7.92 14.62
N ASN A 99 -13.53 -7.78 15.27
CA ASN A 99 -13.69 -7.53 16.69
C ASN A 99 -13.69 -8.81 17.56
N GLY A 100 -13.61 -9.99 16.95
CA GLY A 100 -13.62 -11.30 17.61
C GLY A 100 -15.00 -11.92 17.81
N GLN A 101 -16.04 -11.39 17.15
CA GLN A 101 -17.40 -11.93 17.20
C GLN A 101 -17.90 -12.30 15.80
N SER A 102 -18.34 -13.54 15.61
CA SER A 102 -19.03 -13.99 14.40
C SER A 102 -20.52 -13.65 14.45
N ASN A 103 -21.04 -13.09 13.35
CA ASN A 103 -22.49 -12.95 13.15
C ASN A 103 -23.10 -14.14 12.37
N LEU A 104 -22.27 -15.07 11.89
CA LEU A 104 -22.70 -16.27 11.18
C LEU A 104 -23.23 -17.34 12.14
N GLY A 105 -24.29 -18.04 11.71
CA GLY A 105 -24.90 -19.16 12.44
C GLY A 105 -24.07 -20.45 12.37
N ASP A 106 -24.36 -21.41 13.23
CA ASP A 106 -23.62 -22.69 13.27
C ASP A 106 -23.76 -23.52 12.00
N ASP A 107 -24.96 -23.51 11.40
CA ASP A 107 -25.24 -24.13 10.10
C ASP A 107 -24.40 -23.53 8.95
N THR A 108 -24.17 -22.22 9.04
CA THR A 108 -23.40 -21.41 8.09
C THR A 108 -21.91 -21.72 8.22
N TRP A 109 -21.42 -21.87 9.46
CA TRP A 109 -20.06 -22.35 9.72
C TRP A 109 -19.83 -23.79 9.31
N GLN A 110 -20.84 -24.65 9.47
CA GLN A 110 -20.75 -26.05 9.05
C GLN A 110 -20.49 -26.14 7.54
N ILE A 111 -21.17 -25.32 6.74
CA ILE A 111 -20.88 -25.19 5.31
C ILE A 111 -19.45 -24.76 5.08
N ILE A 112 -18.95 -23.73 5.77
CA ILE A 112 -17.55 -23.29 5.65
C ILE A 112 -16.55 -24.42 5.95
N PHE A 113 -16.84 -25.28 6.93
CA PHE A 113 -15.98 -26.43 7.25
C PHE A 113 -16.10 -27.60 6.29
N ASP A 114 -17.30 -27.83 5.75
CA ASP A 114 -17.59 -28.89 4.78
C ASP A 114 -17.23 -28.46 3.35
N ASN A 115 -16.87 -27.20 3.18
CA ASN A 115 -16.62 -26.61 1.89
C ASN A 115 -15.34 -27.12 1.24
N ASP A 116 -15.42 -26.98 -0.07
CA ASP A 116 -14.42 -27.16 -1.08
C ASP A 116 -13.03 -26.57 -0.73
N ASP A 117 -12.00 -27.42 -0.69
CA ASP A 117 -10.59 -27.03 -0.53
C ASP A 117 -10.11 -26.02 -1.59
N ARG A 118 -10.90 -25.77 -2.65
CA ARG A 118 -10.64 -24.75 -3.69
C ARG A 118 -10.86 -23.30 -3.22
N ILE A 119 -11.56 -23.05 -2.12
CA ILE A 119 -11.83 -21.69 -1.62
C ILE A 119 -10.80 -21.32 -0.55
N THR A 120 -10.12 -20.19 -0.75
CA THR A 120 -9.24 -19.61 0.25
C THR A 120 -10.05 -18.70 1.19
N TYR A 121 -9.98 -18.97 2.49
CA TYR A 121 -10.54 -18.09 3.50
C TYR A 121 -9.47 -17.21 4.12
N ILE A 122 -9.77 -15.93 4.31
CA ILE A 122 -8.87 -14.96 4.94
C ILE A 122 -9.63 -14.23 6.05
N THR A 123 -9.01 -14.04 7.21
CA THR A 123 -9.57 -13.18 8.26
C THR A 123 -8.50 -12.36 8.98
N TYR A 124 -8.94 -11.42 9.81
CA TYR A 124 -8.10 -10.39 10.41
C TYR A 124 -8.36 -10.16 11.89
N GLY A 125 -7.34 -9.66 12.56
CA GLY A 125 -7.45 -9.08 13.91
C GLY A 125 -7.94 -10.10 14.93
N TYR A 126 -9.00 -9.75 15.67
CA TYR A 126 -9.46 -10.56 16.80
C TYR A 126 -10.37 -11.74 16.39
N ALA A 127 -10.64 -11.94 15.10
CA ALA A 127 -11.59 -12.94 14.60
C ALA A 127 -11.36 -14.35 15.17
N VAL A 128 -10.11 -14.75 15.39
CA VAL A 128 -9.73 -16.07 15.94
C VAL A 128 -9.98 -16.22 17.45
N ASN A 129 -10.62 -15.24 18.10
CA ASN A 129 -11.21 -15.42 19.42
C ASN A 129 -12.55 -16.16 19.35
N ASP A 130 -13.20 -16.20 18.18
CA ASP A 130 -14.29 -17.15 17.92
C ASP A 130 -13.71 -18.56 17.74
N ILE A 131 -14.26 -19.54 18.44
CA ILE A 131 -13.75 -20.92 18.44
C ILE A 131 -13.78 -21.57 17.04
N ARG A 132 -14.76 -21.20 16.20
CA ARG A 132 -14.93 -21.73 14.84
C ARG A 132 -13.87 -21.14 13.92
N ALA A 133 -13.68 -19.82 13.96
CA ALA A 133 -12.57 -19.18 13.26
C ALA A 133 -11.21 -19.70 13.73
N SER A 134 -11.02 -19.86 15.04
CA SER A 134 -9.78 -20.42 15.61
C SER A 134 -9.46 -21.80 15.01
N LYS A 135 -10.48 -22.67 14.92
CA LYS A 135 -10.36 -23.99 14.28
C LYS A 135 -10.01 -23.89 12.79
N LEU A 136 -10.64 -22.99 12.04
CA LEU A 136 -10.43 -22.83 10.60
C LEU A 136 -9.01 -22.32 10.27
N PHE A 137 -8.54 -21.32 11.01
CA PHE A 137 -7.27 -20.64 10.74
C PHE A 137 -6.07 -21.18 11.53
N GLY A 138 -6.29 -22.04 12.53
CA GLY A 138 -5.22 -22.71 13.25
C GLY A 138 -4.45 -21.80 14.22
N CYS A 139 -5.11 -20.80 14.77
CA CYS A 139 -4.58 -19.96 15.85
C CYS A 139 -5.72 -19.45 16.74
N GLY A 140 -5.41 -18.92 17.90
CA GLY A 140 -6.41 -18.35 18.80
C GLY A 140 -5.81 -17.41 19.83
N SER A 141 -6.63 -16.97 20.78
CA SER A 141 -6.21 -16.07 21.86
C SER A 141 -5.59 -14.76 21.34
N ALA A 142 -6.23 -14.17 20.34
CA ALA A 142 -5.80 -12.92 19.74
C ALA A 142 -5.86 -11.78 20.76
N LYS A 143 -4.75 -11.04 20.89
CA LYS A 143 -4.61 -9.90 21.80
C LYS A 143 -3.80 -8.79 21.16
N LYS A 144 -3.96 -7.57 21.65
CA LYS A 144 -3.10 -6.45 21.28
C LYS A 144 -1.72 -6.60 21.94
N SER A 145 -0.66 -6.41 21.17
CA SER A 145 0.72 -6.42 21.67
C SER A 145 1.54 -5.33 20.98
N TYR A 146 2.49 -4.73 21.68
CA TYR A 146 3.45 -3.82 21.07
C TYR A 146 4.59 -4.63 20.44
N VAL A 147 4.82 -4.43 19.15
CA VAL A 147 5.79 -5.17 18.35
C VAL A 147 6.79 -4.18 17.79
N GLU A 148 8.06 -4.37 18.15
CA GLU A 148 9.18 -3.59 17.62
C GLU A 148 9.60 -4.12 16.26
N ASP A 149 9.90 -5.42 16.19
CA ASP A 149 10.37 -6.09 14.98
C ASP A 149 9.49 -7.29 14.61
N LEU A 150 9.28 -7.47 13.31
CA LEU A 150 8.71 -8.67 12.71
C LEU A 150 9.81 -9.57 12.16
N VAL A 151 9.62 -10.87 12.29
CA VAL A 151 10.45 -11.90 11.67
C VAL A 151 9.61 -12.62 10.63
N LEU A 152 10.10 -12.62 9.39
CA LEU A 152 9.49 -13.30 8.27
C LEU A 152 10.20 -14.64 8.09
N ILE A 153 9.48 -15.73 8.31
CA ILE A 153 10.04 -17.05 8.03
C ILE A 153 10.16 -17.26 6.53
N ARG A 154 11.11 -18.08 6.09
CA ARG A 154 11.23 -18.44 4.66
C ARG A 154 9.98 -19.21 4.24
N HIS A 155 9.18 -18.56 3.40
CA HIS A 155 7.95 -19.09 2.84
C HIS A 155 7.69 -18.38 1.51
N TRP A 156 6.98 -19.01 0.58
CA TRP A 156 6.70 -18.39 -0.73
C TRP A 156 5.88 -17.09 -0.59
N LEU A 157 4.99 -17.00 0.43
CA LEU A 157 4.28 -15.75 0.76
C LEU A 157 5.23 -14.59 1.08
N THR A 158 6.40 -14.86 1.67
CA THR A 158 7.37 -13.86 2.13
C THR A 158 8.62 -13.79 1.25
N GLU A 159 8.64 -14.50 0.12
CA GLU A 159 9.78 -14.51 -0.79
C GLU A 159 10.11 -13.11 -1.31
N GLY A 160 11.41 -12.76 -1.37
CA GLY A 160 11.85 -11.43 -1.80
C GLY A 160 11.58 -10.29 -0.82
N LEU A 161 10.98 -10.57 0.35
CA LEU A 161 10.84 -9.62 1.45
C LEU A 161 12.03 -9.70 2.41
N PRO A 162 12.32 -8.63 3.17
CA PRO A 162 13.31 -8.68 4.25
C PRO A 162 12.97 -9.77 5.28
N SER A 163 13.98 -10.49 5.77
CA SER A 163 13.78 -11.50 6.82
C SER A 163 13.37 -10.90 8.17
N GLN A 164 13.66 -9.61 8.37
CA GLN A 164 13.30 -8.85 9.56
C GLN A 164 12.87 -7.44 9.16
N ILE A 165 11.88 -6.90 9.86
CA ILE A 165 11.26 -5.61 9.57
C ILE A 165 10.98 -4.86 10.87
N ASP A 166 11.43 -3.60 10.96
CA ASP A 166 11.16 -2.68 12.07
C ASP A 166 9.78 -2.03 11.89
N VAL A 167 8.91 -2.09 12.91
CA VAL A 167 7.53 -1.59 12.86
C VAL A 167 7.16 -0.69 14.06
N ARG A 168 7.64 -0.99 15.28
CA ARG A 168 7.43 -0.20 16.52
C ARG A 168 6.00 0.30 16.75
N ARG A 169 5.05 -0.63 16.80
CA ARG A 169 3.62 -0.28 17.00
C ARG A 169 2.82 -1.38 17.66
N SER A 170 1.58 -1.07 17.98
CA SER A 170 0.64 -2.09 18.44
C SER A 170 0.06 -2.88 17.28
N GLU A 171 0.17 -4.20 17.36
CA GLU A 171 -0.41 -5.17 16.45
C GLU A 171 -1.34 -6.15 17.17
N VAL A 172 -2.07 -6.96 16.42
CA VAL A 172 -2.78 -8.11 16.98
C VAL A 172 -1.93 -9.35 16.80
N VAL A 173 -1.62 -10.01 17.91
CA VAL A 173 -0.88 -11.27 17.92
C VAL A 173 -1.79 -12.40 18.37
N ALA A 174 -1.62 -13.59 17.79
CA ALA A 174 -2.35 -14.80 18.18
C ALA A 174 -1.38 -15.95 18.44
N THR A 175 -1.82 -16.92 19.24
CA THR A 175 -1.06 -18.15 19.51
C THR A 175 -1.40 -19.20 18.45
N PRO A 176 -0.42 -19.71 17.67
CA PRO A 176 -0.67 -20.80 16.74
C PRO A 176 -1.17 -22.07 17.44
N SER A 177 -2.20 -22.70 16.90
CA SER A 177 -2.86 -23.91 17.40
C SER A 177 -3.20 -24.86 16.24
N GLY A 178 -2.17 -25.40 15.61
CA GLY A 178 -2.28 -26.28 14.44
C GLY A 178 -2.21 -25.57 13.09
N GLY A 179 -2.06 -24.24 13.09
CA GLY A 179 -1.61 -23.44 11.95
C GLY A 179 -0.12 -23.15 12.04
N GLN A 180 0.46 -22.80 10.90
CA GLN A 180 1.86 -22.44 10.73
C GLN A 180 2.03 -20.92 10.83
N ALA A 181 2.88 -20.45 11.74
CA ALA A 181 3.24 -19.04 11.83
C ALA A 181 4.19 -18.64 10.68
N ILE A 182 3.77 -17.68 9.86
CA ILE A 182 4.55 -17.14 8.73
C ILE A 182 5.28 -15.85 9.12
N ILE A 183 4.66 -15.05 10.00
CA ILE A 183 5.24 -13.82 10.54
C ILE A 183 5.08 -13.85 12.05
N THR A 184 6.15 -13.57 12.78
CA THR A 184 6.18 -13.56 14.25
C THR A 184 6.81 -12.27 14.78
N PRO A 185 6.50 -11.84 16.02
CA PRO A 185 7.29 -10.81 16.68
C PRO A 185 8.70 -11.34 16.96
N TRP A 186 9.71 -10.48 16.89
CA TRP A 186 11.07 -10.84 17.32
C TRP A 186 11.09 -11.19 18.81
N GLY A 187 11.74 -12.29 19.17
CA GLY A 187 11.93 -12.70 20.56
C GLY A 187 10.70 -13.28 21.27
N VAL A 188 9.56 -13.45 20.58
CA VAL A 188 8.32 -14.00 21.16
C VAL A 188 7.87 -15.27 20.43
N PRO A 189 8.43 -16.45 20.78
CA PRO A 189 8.35 -17.67 19.95
C PRO A 189 6.96 -18.33 19.87
N ASN A 190 5.97 -17.84 20.64
CA ASN A 190 4.61 -18.40 20.69
C ASN A 190 3.55 -17.45 20.13
N GLU A 191 3.97 -16.33 19.55
CA GLU A 191 3.07 -15.33 18.99
C GLU A 191 3.30 -15.19 17.48
N ALA A 192 2.22 -15.00 16.74
CA ALA A 192 2.25 -14.81 15.30
C ALA A 192 1.38 -13.61 14.90
N LEU A 193 1.73 -12.99 13.77
CA LEU A 193 0.98 -11.94 13.09
C LEU A 193 0.47 -12.38 11.71
N LEU A 194 0.94 -13.52 11.21
CA LEU A 194 0.38 -14.18 10.04
C LEU A 194 0.43 -15.69 10.32
N VAL A 195 -0.73 -16.35 10.29
CA VAL A 195 -0.84 -17.79 10.47
C VAL A 195 -1.56 -18.39 9.27
N MET A 196 -1.04 -19.51 8.77
CA MET A 196 -1.66 -20.29 7.72
C MET A 196 -2.13 -21.64 8.21
N LYS A 197 -3.28 -22.11 7.75
CA LYS A 197 -3.72 -23.49 7.92
C LYS A 197 -4.38 -23.99 6.64
N GLY A 198 -3.72 -24.92 5.95
CA GLY A 198 -4.11 -25.31 4.59
C GLY A 198 -4.10 -24.08 3.68
N ASN A 199 -5.21 -23.83 3.01
CA ASN A 199 -5.39 -22.72 2.06
C ASN A 199 -5.92 -21.44 2.73
N ASN A 200 -5.96 -21.40 4.06
CA ASN A 200 -6.56 -20.31 4.83
C ASN A 200 -5.51 -19.49 5.58
N ALA A 201 -5.75 -18.19 5.73
CA ALA A 201 -4.85 -17.28 6.42
C ALA A 201 -5.56 -16.41 7.47
N TRP A 202 -4.97 -16.31 8.65
CA TRP A 202 -5.30 -15.28 9.64
C TRP A 202 -4.19 -14.24 9.69
N ILE A 203 -4.58 -12.96 9.77
CA ILE A 203 -3.67 -11.82 9.67
C ILE A 203 -3.87 -10.86 10.85
N GLY A 204 -2.84 -10.74 11.68
CA GLY A 204 -2.76 -9.86 12.84
C GLY A 204 -2.18 -8.47 12.54
N LEU A 205 -1.64 -8.26 11.34
CA LEU A 205 -1.10 -6.98 10.86
C LEU A 205 -2.24 -5.97 10.64
N THR A 206 -2.49 -5.13 11.66
CA THR A 206 -3.53 -4.10 11.69
C THR A 206 -3.41 -3.11 10.53
N GLU A 207 -2.19 -2.86 10.08
CA GLU A 207 -1.84 -1.91 9.02
C GLU A 207 -2.50 -2.20 7.68
N LEU A 208 -2.60 -3.49 7.36
CA LEU A 208 -3.27 -3.97 6.15
C LEU A 208 -4.77 -3.62 6.19
N GLY A 209 -5.42 -3.74 7.35
CA GLY A 209 -6.82 -3.37 7.53
C GLY A 209 -7.05 -1.86 7.66
N GLU A 210 -6.04 -1.10 8.12
CA GLU A 210 -6.11 0.35 8.30
C GLU A 210 -5.75 1.14 7.04
N GLY A 211 -5.11 0.49 6.06
CA GLY A 211 -4.74 1.12 4.80
C GLY A 211 -3.49 1.99 4.89
N LEU A 212 -2.56 1.64 5.78
CA LEU A 212 -1.29 2.33 5.98
C LEU A 212 -0.20 1.84 4.99
N PHE A 213 -0.59 1.48 3.77
CA PHE A 213 0.32 0.97 2.74
C PHE A 213 1.39 1.98 2.34
N ASN A 214 1.16 3.28 2.53
CA ASN A 214 2.20 4.30 2.37
C ASN A 214 3.35 4.17 3.38
N ARG A 215 3.16 3.45 4.49
CA ARG A 215 4.17 3.20 5.52
C ARG A 215 4.80 1.82 5.42
N TYR A 216 4.08 0.81 4.91
CA TYR A 216 4.62 -0.56 4.78
C TYR A 216 4.17 -1.22 3.47
N PRO A 217 4.53 -0.62 2.33
CA PRO A 217 4.06 -0.99 1.00
C PRO A 217 4.55 -2.36 0.51
N TYR A 218 5.61 -2.92 1.10
CA TYR A 218 6.06 -4.27 0.79
C TYR A 218 5.03 -5.35 1.17
N LEU A 219 4.07 -5.02 2.06
CA LEU A 219 2.96 -5.90 2.40
C LEU A 219 2.00 -6.13 1.21
N LEU A 220 2.05 -5.31 0.15
CA LEU A 220 1.34 -5.58 -1.10
C LEU A 220 1.72 -6.93 -1.70
N SER A 221 3.00 -7.34 -1.59
CA SER A 221 3.47 -8.65 -2.07
C SER A 221 2.80 -9.80 -1.32
N ILE A 222 2.54 -9.62 -0.03
CA ILE A 222 1.81 -10.61 0.77
C ILE A 222 0.36 -10.65 0.28
N VAL A 223 -0.30 -9.50 0.17
CA VAL A 223 -1.70 -9.39 -0.29
C VAL A 223 -1.87 -10.04 -1.67
N GLU A 224 -0.98 -9.76 -2.62
CA GLU A 224 -1.01 -10.36 -3.96
C GLU A 224 -0.90 -11.89 -3.90
N ARG A 225 0.00 -12.40 -3.06
CA ARG A 225 0.24 -13.84 -2.90
C ARG A 225 -0.87 -14.57 -2.16
N LEU A 226 -1.71 -13.87 -1.40
CA LEU A 226 -2.89 -14.49 -0.76
C LEU A 226 -3.86 -15.10 -1.80
N LEU A 227 -3.86 -14.59 -3.04
CA LEU A 227 -4.68 -15.13 -4.12
C LEU A 227 -4.34 -16.59 -4.42
N ALA A 228 -3.05 -16.95 -4.42
CA ALA A 228 -2.56 -18.28 -4.80
C ALA A 228 -2.47 -19.27 -3.63
N LEU A 229 -3.10 -18.99 -2.49
CA LEU A 229 -3.08 -19.86 -1.32
C LEU A 229 -3.71 -21.23 -1.56
N ASN A 230 -4.64 -21.32 -2.50
CA ASN A 230 -5.30 -22.57 -2.91
C ASN A 230 -4.39 -23.52 -3.73
N GLY A 231 -3.12 -23.17 -3.94
CA GLY A 231 -2.17 -23.97 -4.70
C GLY A 231 -2.29 -23.82 -6.23
N LYS A 232 -3.04 -22.83 -6.72
CA LYS A 232 -3.25 -22.58 -8.16
C LYS A 232 -2.48 -21.36 -8.63
N VAL A 233 -2.32 -21.26 -9.95
CA VAL A 233 -1.85 -20.04 -10.61
C VAL A 233 -2.99 -19.03 -10.63
N HIS A 234 -2.70 -17.80 -10.24
CA HIS A 234 -3.60 -16.65 -10.29
C HIS A 234 -3.03 -15.59 -11.22
N VAL A 235 -3.91 -14.88 -11.93
CA VAL A 235 -3.49 -13.87 -12.90
C VAL A 235 -4.39 -12.67 -12.82
N HIS A 236 -3.79 -11.49 -12.76
CA HIS A 236 -4.48 -10.22 -12.83
C HIS A 236 -3.71 -9.21 -13.66
N ILE A 237 -4.37 -8.10 -13.98
CA ILE A 237 -3.76 -7.02 -14.74
C ILE A 237 -3.35 -5.86 -13.82
N GLN A 238 -2.29 -5.17 -14.19
CA GLN A 238 -1.75 -3.99 -13.52
C GLN A 238 -1.53 -2.87 -14.54
N LEU A 239 -1.47 -1.63 -14.05
CA LEU A 239 -0.90 -0.55 -14.85
C LEU A 239 0.54 -0.92 -15.26
N PRO A 240 0.92 -0.77 -16.53
CA PRO A 240 2.20 -1.29 -17.04
C PRO A 240 3.41 -0.43 -16.67
N GLY A 241 3.18 0.87 -16.41
CA GLY A 241 4.25 1.83 -16.15
C GLY A 241 4.60 1.90 -14.67
N ARG A 242 5.88 2.14 -14.38
CA ARG A 242 6.40 2.45 -13.05
C ARG A 242 6.24 3.94 -12.77
N LEU A 243 4.99 4.41 -12.81
CA LEU A 243 4.65 5.83 -12.85
C LEU A 243 5.03 6.53 -11.54
N LEU A 244 5.91 7.52 -11.63
CA LEU A 244 6.32 8.34 -10.49
C LEU A 244 6.21 9.83 -10.82
N ALA A 245 5.49 10.56 -9.98
CA ALA A 245 5.41 12.01 -10.02
C ALA A 245 6.11 12.64 -8.81
N ILE A 246 6.75 13.79 -9.04
CA ILE A 246 7.31 14.63 -7.99
C ILE A 246 6.40 15.85 -7.85
N ARG A 247 5.90 16.11 -6.65
CA ARG A 247 5.06 17.27 -6.33
C ARG A 247 5.80 18.19 -5.37
N ILE A 248 5.82 19.46 -5.72
CA ILE A 248 6.41 20.52 -4.90
C ILE A 248 5.30 21.50 -4.53
N ASP A 249 4.97 21.55 -3.26
CA ASP A 249 3.95 22.46 -2.71
C ASP A 249 4.58 23.81 -2.35
N ASP A 250 3.75 24.81 -2.08
CA ASP A 250 4.15 26.16 -1.67
C ASP A 250 5.00 26.96 -2.68
N ALA A 251 4.81 26.75 -3.98
CA ALA A 251 5.57 27.46 -5.01
C ALA A 251 4.89 28.75 -5.51
N PRO A 252 5.67 29.78 -5.92
CA PRO A 252 7.08 29.96 -5.61
C PRO A 252 7.32 30.29 -4.12
N PHE A 253 6.28 30.82 -3.45
CA PHE A 253 6.27 31.21 -2.05
C PHE A 253 4.84 31.10 -1.50
N SER A 254 4.71 31.07 -0.18
CA SER A 254 3.45 31.21 0.55
C SER A 254 3.52 32.35 1.56
N THR A 255 2.38 32.87 2.03
CA THR A 255 2.34 33.92 3.07
C THR A 255 3.18 33.53 4.30
N GLU A 256 3.20 32.23 4.63
CA GLU A 256 3.96 31.66 5.73
C GLU A 256 5.48 31.79 5.56
N SER A 257 5.94 31.80 4.31
CA SER A 257 7.37 31.91 3.96
C SER A 257 8.03 33.13 4.60
N TRP A 258 7.30 34.23 4.74
CA TRP A 258 7.80 35.49 5.30
C TRP A 258 8.14 35.39 6.78
N PHE A 259 7.22 34.87 7.59
CA PHE A 259 7.42 34.81 9.03
C PHE A 259 8.19 33.56 9.46
N TRP A 260 8.18 32.47 8.67
CA TRP A 260 9.07 31.34 8.88
C TRP A 260 10.48 31.53 8.32
N ARG A 261 10.70 32.55 7.47
CA ARG A 261 11.97 32.84 6.79
C ARG A 261 12.47 31.67 5.94
N TRP A 262 11.54 31.03 5.23
CA TRP A 262 11.87 29.96 4.29
C TRP A 262 12.72 30.47 3.13
N GLN A 263 13.69 29.67 2.71
CA GLN A 263 14.60 29.99 1.62
C GLN A 263 14.31 29.11 0.42
N TYR A 264 13.92 29.74 -0.68
CA TYR A 264 13.67 29.10 -1.97
C TYR A 264 14.84 29.33 -2.92
N PHE A 265 14.83 28.62 -4.05
CA PHE A 265 15.80 28.82 -5.10
C PHE A 265 15.70 30.22 -5.71
N THR A 266 16.86 30.80 -6.05
CA THR A 266 16.92 31.97 -6.93
C THR A 266 16.51 31.60 -8.36
N PRO A 267 16.18 32.56 -9.23
CA PRO A 267 15.86 32.28 -10.64
C PRO A 267 16.93 31.43 -11.35
N GLN A 268 18.22 31.69 -11.10
CA GLN A 268 19.32 30.92 -11.67
C GLN A 268 19.41 29.50 -11.10
N GLN A 269 19.09 29.32 -9.81
CA GLN A 269 19.01 28.00 -9.20
C GLN A 269 17.82 27.20 -9.76
N TYR A 270 16.65 27.82 -9.98
CA TYR A 270 15.53 27.18 -10.67
C TYR A 270 15.90 26.72 -12.08
N LYS A 271 16.62 27.55 -12.85
CA LYS A 271 17.14 27.15 -14.18
C LYS A 271 18.00 25.89 -14.10
N LYS A 272 18.93 25.83 -13.14
CA LYS A 272 19.78 24.65 -12.90
C LYS A 272 18.99 23.44 -12.42
N PHE A 273 18.00 23.65 -11.55
CA PHE A 273 17.11 22.60 -11.08
C PHE A 273 16.37 21.94 -12.25
N PHE A 274 15.82 22.73 -13.18
CA PHE A 274 15.15 22.19 -14.36
C PHE A 274 16.10 21.47 -15.34
N GLN A 275 17.36 21.89 -15.42
CA GLN A 275 18.40 21.14 -16.16
C GLN A 275 18.69 19.78 -15.53
N ILE A 276 18.70 19.70 -14.19
CA ILE A 276 18.84 18.43 -13.47
C ILE A 276 17.64 17.53 -13.76
N LEU A 277 16.41 18.04 -13.68
CA LEU A 277 15.23 17.25 -14.05
C LEU A 277 15.34 16.69 -15.47
N GLU A 278 15.75 17.52 -16.42
CA GLU A 278 15.92 17.14 -17.83
C GLU A 278 16.98 16.04 -18.01
N LYS A 279 18.12 16.13 -17.31
CA LYS A 279 19.15 15.07 -17.28
C LYS A 279 18.58 13.70 -16.89
N HIS A 280 17.63 13.67 -15.96
CA HIS A 280 17.00 12.46 -15.45
C HIS A 280 15.70 12.08 -16.19
N GLY A 281 15.25 12.89 -17.15
CA GLY A 281 13.93 12.71 -17.76
C GLY A 281 12.76 12.95 -16.79
N ALA A 282 13.00 13.59 -15.65
CA ALA A 282 12.03 13.83 -14.61
C ALA A 282 11.13 15.05 -14.90
N HIS A 283 10.00 15.08 -14.21
CA HIS A 283 9.00 16.16 -14.24
C HIS A 283 8.61 16.54 -12.81
N VAL A 284 8.19 17.78 -12.62
CA VAL A 284 7.65 18.25 -11.34
C VAL A 284 6.27 18.88 -11.50
N ASN A 285 5.45 18.74 -10.47
CA ASN A 285 4.12 19.32 -10.37
C ASN A 285 4.18 20.38 -9.28
N TYR A 286 4.04 21.66 -9.65
CA TYR A 286 4.08 22.76 -8.69
C TYR A 286 2.67 23.12 -8.23
N GLY A 287 2.43 23.05 -6.93
CA GLY A 287 1.30 23.71 -6.28
C GLY A 287 1.57 25.20 -6.20
N ILE A 288 0.92 25.99 -7.06
CA ILE A 288 1.11 27.43 -7.14
C ILE A 288 0.16 28.15 -6.19
N ILE A 289 0.72 29.02 -5.36
CA ILE A 289 -0.04 29.99 -4.56
C ILE A 289 0.12 31.36 -5.24
N PRO A 290 -0.96 31.96 -5.78
CA PRO A 290 -0.84 33.19 -6.53
C PRO A 290 -0.67 34.44 -5.66
N PHE A 291 -1.16 34.45 -4.41
CA PHE A 291 -1.20 35.66 -3.61
C PHE A 291 -0.48 35.55 -2.26
N ASN A 292 0.19 36.64 -1.88
CA ASN A 292 0.57 36.95 -0.51
C ASN A 292 -0.55 37.72 0.19
N VAL A 293 -0.67 37.59 1.50
CA VAL A 293 -1.55 38.45 2.32
C VAL A 293 -0.71 39.45 3.09
N SER A 294 -0.97 40.75 2.90
CA SER A 294 -0.31 41.80 3.68
C SER A 294 -0.71 41.74 5.16
N LYS A 295 0.28 41.66 6.06
CA LYS A 295 0.08 41.75 7.50
C LYS A 295 -0.50 43.11 7.94
N GLU A 296 -0.18 44.18 7.21
CA GLU A 296 -0.59 45.55 7.57
C GLU A 296 -2.03 45.84 7.17
N SER A 297 -2.47 45.34 6.01
CA SER A 297 -3.74 45.73 5.41
C SER A 297 -4.68 44.58 5.06
N GLY A 298 -4.25 43.33 5.17
CA GLY A 298 -5.00 42.14 4.74
C GLY A 298 -5.19 42.02 3.23
N LYS A 299 -4.59 42.92 2.44
CA LYS A 299 -4.71 42.94 0.98
C LYS A 299 -3.93 41.79 0.36
N TRP A 300 -4.49 41.23 -0.72
CA TRP A 300 -3.83 40.19 -1.51
C TRP A 300 -2.92 40.86 -2.53
N VAL A 301 -1.66 40.45 -2.56
CA VAL A 301 -0.64 40.94 -3.49
C VAL A 301 -0.17 39.77 -4.33
N SER A 302 -0.26 39.90 -5.65
CA SER A 302 0.09 38.81 -6.58
C SER A 302 1.61 38.56 -6.52
N TYR A 303 2.02 37.31 -6.35
CA TYR A 303 3.45 36.97 -6.27
C TYR A 303 4.19 37.19 -7.59
N ILE A 304 3.50 37.27 -8.73
CA ILE A 304 4.14 37.66 -9.99
C ILE A 304 4.68 39.09 -9.96
N GLU A 305 4.08 39.97 -9.15
CA GLU A 305 4.56 41.35 -8.98
C GLU A 305 5.82 41.39 -8.08
N ILE A 306 5.95 40.43 -7.17
CA ILE A 306 7.05 40.34 -6.20
C ILE A 306 8.23 39.52 -6.75
N PHE A 307 7.93 38.44 -7.48
CA PHE A 307 8.88 37.42 -7.93
C PHE A 307 8.75 37.14 -9.44
N SER A 308 8.62 38.20 -10.24
CA SER A 308 8.41 38.11 -11.69
C SER A 308 9.42 37.22 -12.41
N GLU A 309 10.71 37.35 -12.10
CA GLU A 309 11.77 36.52 -12.69
C GLU A 309 11.60 35.04 -12.37
N THR A 310 11.29 34.69 -11.11
CA THR A 310 11.07 33.30 -10.71
C THR A 310 9.88 32.69 -11.44
N VAL A 311 8.75 33.41 -11.49
CA VAL A 311 7.55 32.95 -12.20
C VAL A 311 7.84 32.77 -13.70
N GLN A 312 8.60 33.69 -14.30
CA GLN A 312 9.00 33.58 -15.70
C GLN A 312 9.86 32.33 -15.96
N VAL A 313 10.80 31.99 -15.08
CA VAL A 313 11.61 30.76 -15.21
C VAL A 313 10.74 29.50 -15.10
N ILE A 314 9.75 29.48 -14.20
CA ILE A 314 8.81 28.36 -14.07
C ILE A 314 7.94 28.24 -15.32
N ARG A 315 7.42 29.36 -15.85
CA ARG A 315 6.64 29.40 -17.10
C ARG A 315 7.44 28.85 -18.29
N GLU A 316 8.70 29.23 -18.44
CA GLU A 316 9.59 28.70 -19.48
C GLU A 316 9.85 27.19 -19.34
N ALA A 317 9.84 26.65 -18.11
CA ALA A 317 9.97 25.22 -17.88
C ALA A 317 8.66 24.46 -18.13
N GLU A 318 7.51 25.07 -17.85
CA GLU A 318 6.17 24.56 -18.15
C GLU A 318 5.98 24.44 -19.68
N GLN A 319 6.33 25.47 -20.45
CA GLN A 319 6.27 25.46 -21.92
C GLN A 319 7.15 24.37 -22.56
N ARG A 320 8.22 23.97 -21.87
CA ARG A 320 9.12 22.86 -22.27
C ARG A 320 8.64 21.49 -21.76
N GLY A 321 7.49 21.42 -21.10
CA GLY A 321 6.91 20.19 -20.56
C GLY A 321 7.62 19.63 -19.33
N ARG A 322 8.49 20.40 -18.67
CA ARG A 322 9.23 19.95 -17.45
C ARG A 322 8.46 20.21 -16.16
N VAL A 323 7.53 21.15 -16.21
CA VAL A 323 6.69 21.55 -15.09
C VAL A 323 5.23 21.36 -15.47
N GLU A 324 4.47 20.70 -14.60
CA GLU A 324 3.01 20.81 -14.55
C GLU A 324 2.65 21.78 -13.42
N VAL A 325 1.65 22.63 -13.65
CA VAL A 325 1.19 23.62 -12.67
C VAL A 325 -0.18 23.23 -12.16
N ALA A 326 -0.35 23.36 -10.85
CA ALA A 326 -1.59 23.13 -10.13
C ALA A 326 -1.95 24.39 -9.34
N ASP A 327 -3.25 24.60 -9.10
CA ASP A 327 -3.67 25.57 -8.09
C ASP A 327 -3.45 24.96 -6.69
N HIS A 328 -2.87 25.75 -5.78
CA HIS A 328 -2.64 25.38 -4.39
C HIS A 328 -3.32 26.38 -3.44
N GLY A 329 -4.55 26.78 -3.77
CA GLY A 329 -5.29 27.81 -3.07
C GLY A 329 -4.79 29.22 -3.41
N ALA A 330 -5.63 30.23 -3.18
CA ALA A 330 -5.30 31.61 -3.51
C ALA A 330 -4.18 32.16 -2.61
N THR A 331 -4.23 31.86 -1.31
CA THR A 331 -3.38 32.52 -0.31
C THR A 331 -2.67 31.56 0.64
N HIS A 332 -3.04 30.27 0.62
CA HIS A 332 -2.59 29.22 1.54
C HIS A 332 -2.92 29.48 3.03
N VAL A 333 -3.76 30.48 3.30
CA VAL A 333 -4.18 30.88 4.64
C VAL A 333 -5.69 31.05 4.67
N THR A 334 -6.23 31.14 5.88
CA THR A 334 -7.65 31.25 6.15
C THR A 334 -8.30 32.42 5.40
N PRO A 335 -9.54 32.26 4.90
CA PRO A 335 -10.29 33.37 4.29
C PRO A 335 -10.55 34.52 5.27
N TYR A 336 -10.39 34.31 6.57
CA TYR A 336 -10.58 35.32 7.62
C TYR A 336 -9.33 36.18 7.83
N GLN A 337 -8.87 36.88 6.78
CA GLN A 337 -7.60 37.62 6.75
C GLN A 337 -7.44 38.67 7.86
N GLN A 338 -8.56 39.22 8.36
CA GLN A 338 -8.54 40.18 9.46
C GLN A 338 -7.85 39.62 10.71
N ARG A 339 -7.93 38.30 10.95
CA ARG A 339 -7.22 37.63 12.05
C ARG A 339 -5.71 37.73 11.89
N TYR A 340 -5.21 37.67 10.66
CA TYR A 340 -3.79 37.86 10.41
C TYR A 340 -3.41 39.29 10.73
N VAL A 341 -4.17 40.29 10.27
CA VAL A 341 -3.90 41.71 10.54
C VAL A 341 -3.88 42.02 12.04
N GLU A 342 -4.87 41.52 12.79
CA GLU A 342 -5.06 41.83 14.21
C GLU A 342 -4.15 41.01 15.15
N ALA A 343 -3.51 39.95 14.66
CA ALA A 343 -2.68 39.10 15.50
C ALA A 343 -1.47 39.88 16.06
N LYS A 344 -1.41 40.02 17.38
CA LYS A 344 -0.35 40.78 18.10
C LYS A 344 0.99 40.04 18.25
N THR A 345 1.06 38.79 17.79
CA THR A 345 2.25 37.95 17.88
C THR A 345 3.07 38.03 16.60
N THR A 346 4.40 37.96 16.75
CA THR A 346 5.36 37.75 15.65
C THR A 346 5.94 36.33 15.66
N ASN A 347 5.50 35.48 16.60
CA ASN A 347 5.92 34.09 16.68
C ASN A 347 5.34 33.29 15.48
N PRO A 348 6.18 32.60 14.69
CA PRO A 348 5.71 31.84 13.52
C PRO A 348 4.68 30.75 13.84
N LEU A 349 4.85 30.05 14.96
CA LEU A 349 3.93 28.98 15.36
C LEU A 349 2.55 29.53 15.72
N ASP A 350 2.51 30.64 16.46
CA ASP A 350 1.25 31.26 16.86
C ASP A 350 0.54 31.85 15.64
N LEU A 351 1.27 32.52 14.75
CA LEU A 351 0.71 33.03 13.49
C LEU A 351 0.12 31.90 12.65
N THR A 352 0.86 30.82 12.44
CA THR A 352 0.38 29.63 11.71
C THR A 352 -0.92 29.09 12.30
N ARG A 353 -1.02 28.98 13.63
CA ARG A 353 -2.23 28.49 14.30
C ARG A 353 -3.44 29.40 14.09
N ILE A 354 -3.23 30.71 13.98
CA ILE A 354 -4.28 31.71 13.78
C ILE A 354 -4.80 31.71 12.34
N ILE A 355 -3.88 31.54 11.37
CA ILE A 355 -4.18 31.76 9.95
C ILE A 355 -4.28 30.48 9.13
N ARG A 356 -4.08 29.30 9.71
CA ARG A 356 -4.13 28.05 8.94
C ARG A 356 -5.53 27.68 8.45
N PHE A 357 -5.47 26.92 7.36
CA PHE A 357 -6.53 26.33 6.55
C PHE A 357 -7.35 27.35 5.79
N GLU A 358 -7.14 27.35 4.48
CA GLU A 358 -7.93 28.10 3.51
C GLU A 358 -9.28 27.43 3.23
N PHE A 359 -9.32 26.10 3.31
CA PHE A 359 -10.49 25.30 2.93
C PHE A 359 -10.89 24.28 4.01
N GLY A 360 -12.08 23.70 3.84
CA GLY A 360 -12.56 22.59 4.65
C GLY A 360 -13.05 22.99 6.05
N TYR A 361 -12.13 23.34 6.95
CA TYR A 361 -12.41 23.51 8.37
C TYR A 361 -11.63 24.68 8.95
N ASP A 362 -12.30 25.50 9.76
CA ASP A 362 -11.66 26.57 10.53
C ASP A 362 -11.39 26.08 11.97
N PRO A 363 -10.12 25.91 12.38
CA PRO A 363 -9.79 25.42 13.72
C PRO A 363 -10.05 26.44 14.84
N VAL A 364 -10.15 27.74 14.52
CA VAL A 364 -10.45 28.80 15.48
C VAL A 364 -11.96 28.83 15.77
N LEU A 365 -12.78 28.79 14.72
CA LEU A 365 -14.24 28.77 14.85
C LEU A 365 -14.81 27.37 15.12
N LYS A 366 -13.96 26.34 14.99
CA LYS A 366 -14.30 24.92 15.13
C LYS A 366 -15.46 24.47 14.25
N LYS A 367 -15.58 25.04 13.05
CA LYS A 367 -16.68 24.74 12.10
C LYS A 367 -16.16 24.72 10.66
N PRO A 368 -16.91 24.07 9.73
CA PRO A 368 -16.58 24.13 8.32
C PRO A 368 -16.53 25.58 7.80
N ILE A 369 -15.59 25.85 6.89
CA ILE A 369 -15.54 27.14 6.18
C ILE A 369 -16.74 27.20 5.23
N PRO A 370 -17.54 28.29 5.21
CA PRO A 370 -18.70 28.43 4.33
C PRO A 370 -18.34 28.25 2.85
N TYR A 371 -19.25 27.63 2.09
CA TYR A 371 -19.08 27.37 0.67
C TYR A 371 -18.68 28.62 -0.12
N GLU A 372 -19.39 29.74 0.07
CA GLU A 372 -19.14 30.97 -0.69
C GLU A 372 -17.72 31.52 -0.49
N LEU A 373 -17.15 31.41 0.71
CA LEU A 373 -15.77 31.85 0.97
C LEU A 373 -14.75 30.90 0.32
N GLN A 374 -15.02 29.59 0.35
CA GLN A 374 -14.16 28.62 -0.34
C GLN A 374 -14.22 28.83 -1.86
N LYS A 375 -15.41 29.04 -2.41
CA LYS A 375 -15.63 29.30 -3.83
C LYS A 375 -14.92 30.56 -4.30
N GLU A 376 -15.08 31.67 -3.59
CA GLU A 376 -14.39 32.93 -3.91
C GLU A 376 -12.86 32.75 -3.95
N HIS A 377 -12.31 32.01 -2.98
CA HIS A 377 -10.87 31.72 -2.95
C HIS A 377 -10.42 30.81 -4.10
N ILE A 378 -11.21 29.79 -4.44
CA ILE A 378 -10.90 28.89 -5.56
C ILE A 378 -10.96 29.66 -6.89
N GLU A 379 -12.03 30.41 -7.15
CA GLU A 379 -12.19 31.23 -8.36
C GLU A 379 -11.03 32.21 -8.55
N LYS A 380 -10.63 32.91 -7.48
CA LYS A 380 -9.50 33.85 -7.54
C LYS A 380 -8.16 33.14 -7.70
N GLY A 381 -7.94 32.04 -7.00
CA GLY A 381 -6.71 31.24 -7.07
C GLY A 381 -6.51 30.71 -8.48
N VAL A 382 -7.46 29.89 -8.94
CA VAL A 382 -7.46 29.28 -10.28
C VAL A 382 -7.33 30.37 -11.34
N GLY A 383 -8.19 31.39 -11.31
CA GLY A 383 -8.18 32.45 -12.31
C GLY A 383 -6.86 33.23 -12.39
N GLU A 384 -6.15 33.42 -11.28
CA GLU A 384 -4.85 34.09 -11.28
C GLU A 384 -3.73 33.17 -11.80
N VAL A 385 -3.71 31.90 -11.39
CA VAL A 385 -2.75 30.92 -11.92
C VAL A 385 -2.96 30.75 -13.43
N GLU A 386 -4.19 30.68 -13.92
CA GLU A 386 -4.50 30.63 -15.36
C GLU A 386 -3.97 31.84 -16.11
N LYS A 387 -4.07 33.06 -15.56
CA LYS A 387 -3.46 34.26 -16.16
C LYS A 387 -1.93 34.15 -16.21
N TRP A 388 -1.31 33.60 -15.16
CA TRP A 388 0.15 33.47 -15.13
C TRP A 388 0.66 32.49 -16.17
N PHE A 389 -0.03 31.39 -16.43
CA PHE A 389 0.45 30.33 -17.33
C PHE A 389 -0.23 30.33 -18.69
N GLY A 390 -1.29 31.12 -18.89
CA GLY A 390 -2.01 31.25 -20.16
C GLY A 390 -2.74 29.98 -20.57
N LYS A 391 -3.11 29.13 -19.61
CA LYS A 391 -3.80 27.85 -19.87
C LYS A 391 -4.78 27.53 -18.74
N LYS A 392 -5.75 26.67 -19.05
CA LYS A 392 -6.69 26.15 -18.06
C LYS A 392 -5.98 25.28 -17.03
N ILE A 393 -6.29 25.47 -15.75
CA ILE A 393 -5.80 24.61 -14.67
C ILE A 393 -6.80 23.47 -14.43
N GLU A 394 -6.31 22.24 -14.35
CA GLU A 394 -7.14 21.05 -14.15
C GLU A 394 -6.80 20.27 -12.87
N LEU A 395 -5.72 20.66 -12.21
CA LEU A 395 -5.18 20.02 -11.02
C LEU A 395 -5.23 20.99 -9.84
N PHE A 396 -5.77 20.51 -8.73
CA PHE A 396 -5.78 21.21 -7.45
C PHE A 396 -5.04 20.42 -6.38
N VAL A 397 -4.23 21.12 -5.60
CA VAL A 397 -3.56 20.62 -4.40
C VAL A 397 -4.13 21.37 -3.21
N PRO A 398 -4.84 20.74 -2.27
CA PRO A 398 -5.41 21.46 -1.13
C PRO A 398 -4.30 21.97 -0.20
N PRO A 399 -4.22 23.28 0.11
CA PRO A 399 -3.43 23.82 1.20
C PRO A 399 -3.56 22.98 2.46
N TRP A 400 -2.42 22.69 3.09
CA TRP A 400 -2.37 21.89 4.32
C TRP A 400 -3.01 20.49 4.23
N HIS A 401 -3.33 20.02 3.03
CA HIS A 401 -4.12 18.80 2.81
C HIS A 401 -5.47 18.83 3.55
N VAL A 402 -6.10 20.01 3.64
CA VAL A 402 -7.42 20.20 4.23
C VAL A 402 -8.42 20.68 3.18
N TRP A 403 -9.51 19.94 3.02
CA TRP A 403 -10.63 20.27 2.15
C TRP A 403 -11.89 19.51 2.61
N ASN A 404 -13.05 19.80 2.03
CA ASN A 404 -14.29 19.06 2.24
C ASN A 404 -15.13 18.95 0.95
N GLU A 405 -16.33 18.36 1.04
CA GLU A 405 -17.24 18.21 -0.11
C GLU A 405 -17.64 19.57 -0.72
N ALA A 406 -17.69 20.64 0.07
CA ALA A 406 -17.96 21.99 -0.42
C ALA A 406 -16.78 22.56 -1.22
N THR A 407 -15.53 22.26 -0.82
CA THR A 407 -14.33 22.53 -1.62
C THR A 407 -14.41 21.79 -2.96
N GLU A 408 -14.68 20.49 -2.94
CA GLU A 408 -14.77 19.67 -4.16
C GLU A 408 -15.84 20.16 -5.13
N LYS A 409 -16.99 20.60 -4.60
CA LYS A 409 -18.05 21.19 -5.42
C LYS A 409 -17.55 22.46 -6.12
N ALA A 410 -16.93 23.39 -5.40
CA ALA A 410 -16.41 24.62 -5.97
C ALA A 410 -15.30 24.35 -7.02
N LEU A 411 -14.41 23.40 -6.75
CA LEU A 411 -13.39 22.96 -7.70
C LEU A 411 -14.00 22.41 -9.00
N ALA A 412 -15.05 21.59 -8.90
CA ALA A 412 -15.74 21.05 -10.07
C ALA A 412 -16.42 22.16 -10.90
N GLU A 413 -17.00 23.17 -10.25
CA GLU A 413 -17.61 24.33 -10.91
C GLU A 413 -16.56 25.14 -11.71
N GLU A 414 -15.33 25.28 -11.20
CA GLU A 414 -14.20 25.89 -11.92
C GLU A 414 -13.56 24.98 -12.99
N GLY A 415 -14.02 23.74 -13.09
CA GLY A 415 -13.54 22.77 -14.08
C GLY A 415 -12.21 22.11 -13.72
N ILE A 416 -11.82 22.10 -12.45
CA ILE A 416 -10.79 21.22 -11.92
C ILE A 416 -11.26 19.77 -12.06
N LYS A 417 -10.38 18.90 -12.54
CA LYS A 417 -10.66 17.48 -12.80
C LYS A 417 -9.96 16.55 -11.83
N VAL A 418 -8.82 16.98 -11.29
CA VAL A 418 -7.93 16.15 -10.48
C VAL A 418 -7.62 16.83 -9.16
N LEU A 419 -7.70 16.07 -8.07
CA LEU A 419 -7.33 16.53 -6.73
C LEU A 419 -6.18 15.66 -6.20
N SER A 420 -5.09 16.31 -5.80
CA SER A 420 -3.93 15.66 -5.21
C SER A 420 -3.79 16.06 -3.74
N GLY A 421 -4.49 15.34 -2.85
CA GLY A 421 -4.39 15.49 -1.39
C GLY A 421 -3.42 14.47 -0.78
N ASP A 422 -3.61 14.13 0.50
CA ASP A 422 -2.93 12.95 1.10
C ASP A 422 -3.68 11.67 0.81
N PHE A 423 -2.95 10.59 0.58
CA PHE A 423 -3.55 9.26 0.40
C PHE A 423 -4.14 8.77 1.73
N ARG A 424 -5.45 8.51 1.75
CA ARG A 424 -6.19 8.07 2.94
C ARG A 424 -7.49 7.33 2.60
N PHE A 425 -7.74 6.21 3.30
CA PHE A 425 -9.01 5.47 3.20
C PHE A 425 -10.11 5.96 4.16
N ARG A 426 -9.72 6.74 5.16
CA ARG A 426 -10.59 7.29 6.21
C ARG A 426 -10.71 8.81 6.09
N LYS A 427 -11.71 9.35 6.79
CA LYS A 427 -11.82 10.80 6.95
C LYS A 427 -10.63 11.32 7.76
N GLY A 428 -10.12 12.48 7.38
CA GLY A 428 -9.04 13.13 8.14
C GLY A 428 -9.53 13.76 9.44
N GLY A 429 -8.60 14.10 10.33
CA GLY A 429 -8.91 14.69 11.63
C GLY A 429 -9.62 16.05 11.58
N TYR A 430 -9.62 16.72 10.42
CA TYR A 430 -10.33 17.98 10.18
C TYR A 430 -11.55 17.79 9.24
N GLY A 431 -12.02 16.55 9.08
CA GLY A 431 -13.20 16.23 8.29
C GLY A 431 -12.95 16.04 6.79
N GLN A 432 -11.69 15.99 6.36
CA GLN A 432 -11.36 15.73 4.96
C GLN A 432 -11.93 14.38 4.51
N PRO A 433 -12.46 14.26 3.29
CA PRO A 433 -12.94 12.99 2.79
C PRO A 433 -11.78 12.02 2.52
N PRO A 434 -12.07 10.71 2.41
CA PRO A 434 -11.13 9.74 1.86
C PRO A 434 -10.61 10.20 0.49
N SER A 435 -9.31 10.01 0.25
CA SER A 435 -8.64 10.31 -1.02
C SER A 435 -7.77 9.12 -1.38
N VAL A 436 -8.28 8.30 -2.29
CA VAL A 436 -7.69 7.01 -2.66
C VAL A 436 -7.34 7.06 -4.14
N MET A 437 -6.12 6.67 -4.48
CA MET A 437 -5.60 6.70 -5.85
C MET A 437 -6.56 6.05 -6.85
N GLY A 438 -6.97 6.80 -7.88
CA GLY A 438 -7.85 6.32 -8.95
C GLY A 438 -9.36 6.34 -8.64
N GLU A 439 -9.76 6.64 -7.40
CA GLU A 439 -11.17 6.84 -7.06
C GLU A 439 -11.64 8.26 -7.40
N LYS A 440 -12.95 8.42 -7.59
CA LYS A 440 -13.57 9.74 -7.81
C LYS A 440 -14.29 10.23 -6.57
N SER A 441 -14.23 11.54 -6.35
CA SER A 441 -15.08 12.22 -5.40
C SER A 441 -16.55 12.17 -5.82
N ARG A 442 -17.46 12.55 -4.91
CA ARG A 442 -18.90 12.67 -5.23
C ARG A 442 -19.17 13.72 -6.31
N ASN A 443 -18.28 14.70 -6.44
CA ASN A 443 -18.34 15.75 -7.45
C ASN A 443 -17.56 15.40 -8.72
N GLY A 444 -17.07 14.16 -8.86
CA GLY A 444 -16.45 13.65 -10.08
C GLY A 444 -14.95 13.93 -10.22
N LEU A 445 -14.29 14.55 -9.23
CA LEU A 445 -12.84 14.80 -9.25
C LEU A 445 -12.09 13.48 -9.05
N LEU A 446 -11.12 13.20 -9.91
CA LEU A 446 -10.26 12.03 -9.77
C LEU A 446 -9.17 12.30 -8.72
N TYR A 447 -8.99 11.36 -7.79
CA TYR A 447 -7.94 11.46 -6.79
C TYR A 447 -6.61 10.88 -7.29
N VAL A 448 -5.57 11.70 -7.23
CA VAL A 448 -4.16 11.30 -7.44
C VAL A 448 -3.34 11.84 -6.27
N PRO A 449 -3.50 11.25 -5.07
CA PRO A 449 -2.93 11.81 -3.84
C PRO A 449 -1.44 11.48 -3.67
N THR A 450 -0.80 12.18 -2.73
CA THR A 450 0.57 11.87 -2.29
C THR A 450 0.61 10.50 -1.63
N THR A 451 1.59 9.71 -2.05
CA THR A 451 1.79 8.37 -1.50
C THR A 451 2.96 8.34 -0.53
N HIS A 452 4.03 9.10 -0.81
CA HIS A 452 5.27 9.07 -0.03
C HIS A 452 5.87 10.48 0.07
N SER A 453 6.74 10.69 1.07
CA SER A 453 7.56 11.89 1.17
C SER A 453 8.79 11.78 0.27
N TRP A 454 9.22 12.89 -0.31
CA TRP A 454 10.51 13.02 -0.98
C TRP A 454 11.69 12.68 -0.06
N ASP A 455 11.58 12.96 1.24
CA ASP A 455 12.64 12.67 2.21
C ASP A 455 12.94 11.18 2.31
N LEU A 456 11.95 10.31 2.04
CA LEU A 456 12.15 8.87 1.96
C LEU A 456 13.09 8.49 0.81
N ALA A 457 12.97 9.17 -0.33
CA ALA A 457 13.87 8.97 -1.47
C ALA A 457 15.26 9.59 -1.23
N ARG A 458 15.31 10.75 -0.54
CA ARG A 458 16.55 11.46 -0.23
C ARG A 458 17.41 10.71 0.78
N ASP A 459 16.81 10.31 1.90
CA ASP A 459 17.53 9.81 3.08
C ASP A 459 17.49 8.27 3.17
N GLY A 460 16.58 7.63 2.43
CA GLY A 460 16.44 6.17 2.43
C GLY A 460 17.63 5.45 1.81
N SER A 461 17.95 4.28 2.37
CA SER A 461 18.86 3.33 1.74
C SER A 461 18.27 2.79 0.42
N ALA A 462 19.10 2.16 -0.43
CA ALA A 462 18.59 1.52 -1.65
C ALA A 462 17.51 0.47 -1.34
N ASP A 463 17.70 -0.31 -0.28
CA ASP A 463 16.71 -1.28 0.19
C ASP A 463 15.42 -0.58 0.66
N THR A 464 15.54 0.49 1.43
CA THR A 464 14.38 1.30 1.85
C THR A 464 13.60 1.82 0.64
N ILE A 465 14.28 2.38 -0.35
CA ILE A 465 13.63 2.92 -1.56
C ILE A 465 12.97 1.78 -2.35
N LYS A 466 13.66 0.65 -2.52
CA LYS A 466 13.13 -0.52 -3.21
C LYS A 466 11.87 -1.07 -2.52
N TYR A 467 11.91 -1.28 -1.21
CA TYR A 467 10.76 -1.83 -0.49
C TYR A 467 9.61 -0.85 -0.38
N TYR A 468 9.90 0.46 -0.28
CA TYR A 468 8.88 1.45 -0.06
C TYR A 468 8.27 1.98 -1.37
N ILE A 469 9.10 2.59 -2.19
CA ILE A 469 8.68 3.17 -3.46
C ILE A 469 8.56 2.06 -4.51
N GLY A 470 9.57 1.18 -4.59
CA GLY A 470 9.62 0.11 -5.58
C GLY A 470 8.43 -0.85 -5.47
N SER A 471 7.98 -1.21 -4.26
CA SER A 471 6.83 -2.10 -4.09
C SER A 471 5.53 -1.54 -4.70
N PHE A 472 5.22 -0.25 -4.53
CA PHE A 472 4.05 0.36 -5.18
C PHE A 472 4.17 0.25 -6.71
N LEU A 473 5.33 0.62 -7.25
CA LEU A 473 5.60 0.58 -8.68
C LEU A 473 5.56 -0.85 -9.24
N ASP A 474 6.08 -1.83 -8.50
CA ASP A 474 6.09 -3.25 -8.86
C ASP A 474 4.67 -3.82 -8.93
N HIS A 475 3.73 -3.29 -8.14
CA HIS A 475 2.32 -3.72 -8.12
C HIS A 475 1.39 -2.84 -8.97
N GLY A 476 1.94 -1.99 -9.83
CA GLY A 476 1.17 -1.14 -10.75
C GLY A 476 0.43 0.01 -10.06
N ILE A 477 0.90 0.45 -8.89
CA ILE A 477 0.33 1.57 -8.14
C ILE A 477 1.23 2.81 -8.35
N PRO A 478 0.71 3.89 -8.95
CA PRO A 478 1.50 5.11 -9.15
C PRO A 478 2.00 5.70 -7.83
N VAL A 479 3.19 6.29 -7.87
CA VAL A 479 3.80 6.99 -6.73
C VAL A 479 3.77 8.50 -6.99
N VAL A 480 3.31 9.25 -5.99
CA VAL A 480 3.47 10.70 -5.92
C VAL A 480 4.33 11.04 -4.70
N LEU A 481 5.50 11.64 -4.93
CA LEU A 481 6.43 12.10 -3.91
C LEU A 481 6.16 13.58 -3.58
N LEU A 482 6.01 13.90 -2.30
CA LEU A 482 5.81 15.27 -1.82
C LEU A 482 7.08 15.89 -1.25
N THR A 483 7.36 17.14 -1.63
CA THR A 483 8.29 18.05 -0.93
C THR A 483 7.75 19.48 -0.95
N HIS A 484 8.35 20.38 -0.18
CA HIS A 484 8.05 21.83 -0.23
C HIS A 484 9.15 22.63 -0.95
N GLY A 485 10.19 21.96 -1.47
CA GLY A 485 11.20 22.58 -2.32
C GLY A 485 11.97 23.75 -1.66
N ARG A 486 12.05 23.76 -0.33
CA ARG A 486 12.56 24.90 0.45
C ARG A 486 13.58 24.48 1.50
N ASN A 487 14.42 25.43 1.90
CA ASN A 487 15.35 25.29 2.99
C ASN A 487 14.87 26.11 4.19
N TRP A 488 14.96 25.55 5.39
CA TRP A 488 14.68 26.30 6.62
C TRP A 488 15.35 25.67 7.83
N THR A 489 15.50 26.48 8.88
CA THR A 489 15.94 26.06 10.20
C THR A 489 15.04 26.71 11.24
N PHE A 490 14.40 25.92 12.09
CA PHE A 490 13.63 26.42 13.23
C PHE A 490 13.82 25.50 14.43
N MET A 491 14.28 26.08 15.54
CA MET A 491 14.77 25.33 16.69
C MET A 491 15.81 24.28 16.26
N ASN A 492 15.61 23.00 16.58
CA ASN A 492 16.51 21.90 16.25
C ASN A 492 16.16 21.20 14.93
N TYR A 493 15.16 21.71 14.18
CA TYR A 493 14.73 21.14 12.92
C TYR A 493 15.33 21.91 11.74
N ARG A 494 15.78 21.19 10.73
CA ARG A 494 16.35 21.74 9.50
C ARG A 494 15.89 20.93 8.29
N GLU A 495 15.43 21.61 7.26
CA GLU A 495 15.16 21.03 5.94
C GLU A 495 16.19 21.56 4.93
N VAL A 496 16.75 20.66 4.12
CA VAL A 496 17.75 21.01 3.10
C VAL A 496 17.32 20.49 1.72
N PHE A 497 16.88 21.41 0.89
CA PHE A 497 16.57 21.23 -0.52
C PHE A 497 17.61 21.98 -1.37
N SER A 498 18.68 21.28 -1.77
CA SER A 498 19.77 21.82 -2.59
C SER A 498 19.83 21.12 -3.96
N LEU A 499 20.44 21.77 -4.95
CA LEU A 499 20.63 21.18 -6.29
C LEU A 499 21.40 19.85 -6.24
N SER A 500 22.43 19.75 -5.38
CA SER A 500 23.18 18.51 -5.21
C SER A 500 22.33 17.39 -4.63
N ASN A 501 21.48 17.71 -3.65
CA ASN A 501 20.59 16.74 -3.03
C ASN A 501 19.54 16.24 -4.04
N VAL A 502 19.00 17.13 -4.87
CA VAL A 502 18.07 16.76 -5.95
C VAL A 502 18.74 15.79 -6.92
N ASP A 503 19.90 16.15 -7.47
CA ASP A 503 20.61 15.31 -8.45
C ASP A 503 20.97 13.94 -7.87
N SER A 504 21.46 13.88 -6.63
CA SER A 504 21.77 12.61 -5.96
C SER A 504 20.52 11.77 -5.67
N THR A 505 19.39 12.40 -5.35
CA THR A 505 18.14 11.69 -5.05
C THR A 505 17.56 11.08 -6.32
N LEU A 506 17.53 11.84 -7.43
CA LEU A 506 17.07 11.34 -8.72
C LEU A 506 17.97 10.21 -9.24
N THR A 507 19.30 10.37 -9.14
CA THR A 507 20.25 9.30 -9.48
C THR A 507 19.93 8.01 -8.72
N ARG A 508 19.67 8.10 -7.41
CA ARG A 508 19.32 6.94 -6.59
C ARG A 508 17.99 6.30 -7.00
N LEU A 509 16.98 7.10 -7.34
CA LEU A 509 15.70 6.62 -7.86
C LEU A 509 15.90 5.87 -9.19
N ASP A 510 16.65 6.43 -10.12
CA ASP A 510 16.97 5.83 -11.41
C ASP A 510 17.69 4.49 -11.26
N GLU A 511 18.67 4.42 -10.35
CA GLU A 511 19.45 3.20 -10.13
C GLU A 511 18.63 2.11 -9.42
N THR A 512 17.80 2.51 -8.45
CA THR A 512 17.13 1.57 -7.54
C THR A 512 15.78 1.09 -8.08
N VAL A 513 14.95 2.01 -8.56
CA VAL A 513 13.55 1.71 -8.93
C VAL A 513 13.22 2.01 -10.38
N LYS A 514 14.09 2.70 -11.15
CA LYS A 514 13.92 2.96 -12.60
C LYS A 514 12.50 3.43 -12.94
N PRO A 515 12.07 4.59 -12.40
CA PRO A 515 10.69 5.03 -12.56
C PRO A 515 10.42 5.52 -13.98
N ASP A 516 9.18 5.37 -14.43
CA ASP A 516 8.64 6.12 -15.55
C ASP A 516 8.15 7.46 -15.02
N TYR A 517 9.01 8.49 -15.06
CA TYR A 517 8.63 9.82 -14.59
C TYR A 517 7.42 10.36 -15.35
N ALA A 518 6.43 10.84 -14.61
CA ALA A 518 5.18 11.35 -15.14
C ALA A 518 4.68 12.56 -14.36
N THR A 519 3.85 13.38 -14.99
CA THR A 519 3.07 14.41 -14.30
C THR A 519 1.84 13.80 -13.62
N ILE A 520 1.21 14.54 -12.71
CA ILE A 520 0.00 14.07 -12.02
C ILE A 520 -1.17 13.96 -13.00
N LEU A 521 -1.33 14.86 -13.97
CA LEU A 521 -2.37 14.74 -15.00
C LEU A 521 -2.11 13.55 -15.95
N GLN A 522 -0.86 13.20 -16.23
CA GLN A 522 -0.54 11.98 -16.99
C GLN A 522 -0.92 10.71 -16.22
N ILE A 523 -0.65 10.68 -14.91
CA ILE A 523 -1.11 9.60 -14.03
C ILE A 523 -2.64 9.55 -13.99
N ALA A 524 -3.30 10.70 -13.83
CA ALA A 524 -4.75 10.83 -13.81
C ALA A 524 -5.40 10.29 -15.10
N SER A 525 -4.85 10.65 -16.27
CA SER A 525 -5.32 10.16 -17.56
C SER A 525 -5.25 8.63 -17.66
N LYS A 526 -4.13 8.04 -17.23
CA LYS A 526 -3.97 6.57 -17.22
C LYS A 526 -4.92 5.89 -16.23
N LEU A 527 -5.14 6.48 -15.06
CA LEU A 527 -6.10 5.96 -14.07
C LEU A 527 -7.55 6.07 -14.56
N GLU A 528 -7.89 7.13 -15.30
CA GLU A 528 -9.21 7.33 -15.90
C GLU A 528 -9.51 6.23 -16.93
N GLN A 529 -8.54 5.92 -17.81
CA GLN A 529 -8.62 4.80 -18.74
C GLN A 529 -8.70 3.45 -17.99
N TRP A 530 -7.84 3.26 -17.00
CA TRP A 530 -7.77 2.04 -16.20
C TRP A 530 -9.10 1.72 -15.51
N ARG A 531 -9.76 2.72 -14.91
CA ARG A 531 -11.04 2.55 -14.21
C ARG A 531 -12.14 2.01 -15.12
N ASN A 532 -12.09 2.33 -16.42
CA ASN A 532 -13.07 1.90 -17.41
C ASN A 532 -12.73 0.54 -18.06
N THR A 533 -11.61 -0.09 -17.68
CA THR A 533 -11.21 -1.42 -18.17
C THR A 533 -11.91 -2.52 -17.39
N HIS A 534 -12.60 -3.47 -18.01
CA HIS A 534 -13.26 -4.57 -17.29
C HIS A 534 -12.56 -5.89 -17.55
N THR A 535 -12.50 -6.76 -16.54
CA THR A 535 -11.90 -8.08 -16.69
C THR A 535 -12.76 -9.17 -16.08
N SER A 536 -12.83 -10.31 -16.78
CA SER A 536 -13.28 -11.58 -16.23
C SER A 536 -12.19 -12.62 -16.44
N ILE A 537 -12.06 -13.54 -15.48
CA ILE A 537 -10.96 -14.51 -15.43
C ILE A 537 -11.56 -15.89 -15.26
N GLU A 538 -11.42 -16.75 -16.25
CA GLU A 538 -11.81 -18.15 -16.19
C GLU A 538 -10.61 -19.03 -15.82
N MET A 539 -10.71 -19.71 -14.69
CA MET A 539 -9.67 -20.61 -14.18
C MET A 539 -9.89 -22.05 -14.65
N GLY A 540 -8.92 -22.59 -15.38
CA GLY A 540 -8.80 -24.02 -15.71
C GLY A 540 -7.68 -24.72 -14.92
N ALA A 541 -7.48 -26.01 -15.19
CA ALA A 541 -6.50 -26.84 -14.49
C ALA A 541 -5.06 -26.63 -15.00
N ASP A 542 -4.89 -26.36 -16.30
CA ASP A 542 -3.63 -26.21 -17.03
C ASP A 542 -3.60 -24.92 -17.88
N ALA A 543 -4.71 -24.18 -17.90
CA ALA A 543 -4.86 -22.93 -18.62
C ALA A 543 -5.75 -21.94 -17.88
N LEU A 544 -5.44 -20.66 -18.02
CA LEU A 544 -6.24 -19.52 -17.57
C LEU A 544 -6.66 -18.70 -18.79
N THR A 545 -7.90 -18.23 -18.80
CA THR A 545 -8.39 -17.32 -19.84
C THR A 545 -8.85 -16.02 -19.19
N LEU A 546 -8.31 -14.89 -19.62
CA LEU A 546 -8.75 -13.56 -19.24
C LEU A 546 -9.47 -12.92 -20.41
N GLN A 547 -10.65 -12.37 -20.16
CA GLN A 547 -11.30 -11.43 -21.07
C GLN A 547 -11.07 -10.03 -20.53
N ILE A 548 -10.60 -9.14 -21.39
CA ILE A 548 -10.28 -7.76 -21.04
C ILE A 548 -10.99 -6.82 -22.02
N ALA A 549 -11.99 -6.08 -21.51
CA ALA A 549 -12.66 -5.03 -22.23
C ALA A 549 -11.91 -3.70 -22.00
N ALA A 550 -11.16 -3.25 -23.01
CA ALA A 550 -10.38 -2.02 -22.95
C ALA A 550 -11.17 -0.84 -23.57
N PRO A 551 -11.23 0.33 -22.91
CA PRO A 551 -11.98 1.49 -23.40
C PRO A 551 -11.31 2.23 -24.57
N ALA A 552 -10.04 1.92 -24.84
CA ALA A 552 -9.22 2.45 -25.92
C ALA A 552 -8.00 1.54 -26.10
N GLU A 553 -7.20 1.77 -27.13
CA GLU A 553 -5.89 1.14 -27.23
C GLU A 553 -5.04 1.49 -26.02
N MET A 554 -4.55 0.47 -25.31
CA MET A 554 -3.76 0.66 -24.10
C MET A 554 -2.84 -0.51 -23.82
N LYS A 555 -1.82 -0.25 -22.99
CA LYS A 555 -0.94 -1.31 -22.49
C LYS A 555 -1.38 -1.73 -21.09
N VAL A 556 -1.27 -3.01 -20.79
CA VAL A 556 -1.49 -3.57 -19.45
C VAL A 556 -0.32 -4.48 -19.08
N LYS A 557 0.03 -4.53 -17.80
CA LYS A 557 0.97 -5.53 -17.29
C LYS A 557 0.20 -6.73 -16.77
N LEU A 558 0.65 -7.91 -17.16
CA LEU A 558 0.17 -9.19 -16.66
C LEU A 558 0.96 -9.56 -15.40
N SER A 559 0.28 -9.64 -14.26
CA SER A 559 0.85 -10.20 -13.03
C SER A 559 0.41 -11.65 -12.91
N ILE A 560 1.36 -12.55 -12.75
CA ILE A 560 1.13 -14.00 -12.64
C ILE A 560 1.68 -14.43 -11.30
N VAL A 561 0.79 -14.84 -10.41
CA VAL A 561 1.10 -15.30 -9.06
C VAL A 561 0.97 -16.81 -9.07
N ALA A 562 2.09 -17.51 -8.97
CA ALA A 562 2.11 -18.97 -8.97
C ALA A 562 2.87 -19.50 -7.74
N PRO A 563 2.36 -20.54 -7.08
CA PRO A 563 3.15 -21.30 -6.12
C PRO A 563 4.41 -21.88 -6.79
N PRO A 564 5.44 -22.23 -6.02
CA PRO A 564 6.60 -22.93 -6.56
C PRO A 564 6.19 -24.18 -7.34
N GLY A 565 6.86 -24.47 -8.45
CA GLY A 565 6.62 -25.67 -9.26
C GLY A 565 5.93 -25.42 -10.61
N TYR A 566 5.19 -24.32 -10.77
CA TYR A 566 4.57 -23.97 -12.05
C TYR A 566 5.52 -23.24 -13.00
N LYS A 567 5.38 -23.50 -14.30
CA LYS A 567 6.04 -22.76 -15.38
C LYS A 567 5.03 -22.35 -16.44
N ILE A 568 5.13 -21.11 -16.90
CA ILE A 568 4.35 -20.62 -18.04
C ILE A 568 4.92 -21.25 -19.31
N GLU A 569 4.09 -21.98 -20.03
CA GLU A 569 4.44 -22.59 -21.30
C GLU A 569 4.21 -21.61 -22.45
N LYS A 570 3.05 -20.92 -22.43
CA LYS A 570 2.58 -20.14 -23.56
C LYS A 570 1.61 -19.05 -23.13
N ILE A 571 1.66 -17.91 -23.82
CA ILE A 571 0.68 -16.82 -23.72
C ILE A 571 0.11 -16.58 -25.12
N VAL A 572 -1.21 -16.43 -25.23
CA VAL A 572 -1.91 -16.11 -26.49
C VAL A 572 -2.80 -14.89 -26.27
N LEU A 573 -2.70 -13.89 -27.13
CA LEU A 573 -3.54 -12.68 -27.13
C LEU A 573 -4.30 -12.61 -28.46
N ASN A 574 -5.64 -12.65 -28.44
CA ASN A 574 -6.49 -12.56 -29.64
C ASN A 574 -6.02 -13.49 -30.78
N ASP A 575 -5.69 -14.74 -30.44
CA ASP A 575 -5.17 -15.79 -31.33
C ASP A 575 -3.70 -15.63 -31.76
N GLU A 576 -3.01 -14.57 -31.37
CA GLU A 576 -1.57 -14.38 -31.56
C GLU A 576 -0.77 -14.98 -30.40
N GLU A 577 0.17 -15.87 -30.70
CA GLU A 577 1.09 -16.44 -29.71
C GLU A 577 2.21 -15.46 -29.38
N LEU A 578 2.41 -15.24 -28.08
CA LEU A 578 3.44 -14.36 -27.53
C LEU A 578 4.50 -15.20 -26.81
N ASP A 579 5.67 -14.59 -26.59
CA ASP A 579 6.71 -15.19 -25.77
C ASP A 579 6.21 -15.44 -24.34
N ALA A 580 6.56 -16.58 -23.74
CA ALA A 580 6.16 -16.93 -22.37
C ALA A 580 6.69 -15.93 -21.31
N SER A 581 7.74 -15.16 -21.63
CA SER A 581 8.28 -14.09 -20.81
C SER A 581 7.55 -12.75 -21.01
N THR A 582 6.62 -12.64 -21.95
CA THR A 582 5.86 -11.40 -22.15
C THR A 582 5.05 -11.08 -20.91
N ARG A 583 5.22 -9.85 -20.39
CA ARG A 583 4.49 -9.33 -19.23
C ARG A 583 3.73 -8.06 -19.51
N VAL A 584 3.94 -7.41 -20.65
CA VAL A 584 3.20 -6.22 -21.06
C VAL A 584 2.46 -6.55 -22.36
N LEU A 585 1.14 -6.41 -22.33
CA LEU A 585 0.25 -6.68 -23.45
C LEU A 585 -0.22 -5.36 -24.04
N SER A 586 -0.28 -5.27 -25.37
CA SER A 586 -0.89 -4.15 -26.08
C SER A 586 -2.31 -4.56 -26.47
N LEU A 587 -3.30 -3.95 -25.82
CA LEU A 587 -4.71 -4.23 -26.04
C LEU A 587 -5.27 -3.29 -27.10
N ARG A 588 -6.13 -3.83 -27.97
CA ARG A 588 -6.98 -3.01 -28.85
C ARG A 588 -8.19 -2.50 -28.06
N GLU A 589 -8.83 -1.46 -28.57
CA GLU A 589 -10.15 -1.05 -28.08
C GLU A 589 -11.17 -2.20 -28.20
N GLY A 590 -12.02 -2.36 -27.18
CA GLY A 590 -13.00 -3.43 -27.09
C GLY A 590 -12.48 -4.69 -26.42
N GLU A 591 -13.00 -5.85 -26.83
CA GLU A 591 -12.72 -7.13 -26.19
C GLU A 591 -11.38 -7.74 -26.64
N ASN A 592 -10.61 -8.16 -25.65
CA ASN A 592 -9.33 -8.84 -25.79
C ASN A 592 -9.33 -10.15 -25.01
N LYS A 593 -8.99 -11.25 -25.67
CA LYS A 593 -8.87 -12.56 -25.04
C LYS A 593 -7.41 -12.92 -24.81
N VAL A 594 -7.03 -13.17 -23.57
CA VAL A 594 -5.69 -13.63 -23.18
C VAL A 594 -5.81 -15.06 -22.66
N MET A 595 -5.05 -15.99 -23.22
CA MET A 595 -4.93 -17.36 -22.71
C MET A 595 -3.52 -17.58 -22.21
N ILE A 596 -3.38 -18.16 -21.02
CA ILE A 596 -2.08 -18.49 -20.42
C ILE A 596 -2.09 -19.96 -20.11
N ARG A 597 -1.17 -20.72 -20.71
CA ARG A 597 -0.97 -22.13 -20.41
C ARG A 597 0.23 -22.32 -19.50
N PHE A 598 0.10 -23.24 -18.57
CA PHE A 598 1.13 -23.56 -17.62
C PHE A 598 1.31 -25.06 -17.48
N THR A 599 2.51 -25.45 -17.08
CA THR A 599 2.89 -26.82 -16.79
C THR A 599 3.42 -26.91 -15.35
N GLY A 600 3.36 -28.11 -14.78
CA GLY A 600 3.80 -28.39 -13.42
C GLY A 600 2.64 -28.53 -12.43
N GLU A 601 2.99 -28.87 -11.20
CA GLU A 601 2.09 -28.97 -10.06
C GLU A 601 2.72 -28.17 -8.90
N ALA A 602 1.88 -27.66 -7.99
CA ALA A 602 2.36 -26.89 -6.85
C ALA A 602 3.27 -27.74 -5.94
N ASP A 603 4.51 -27.32 -5.78
CA ASP A 603 5.42 -27.78 -4.72
C ASP A 603 5.26 -26.85 -3.51
N ILE A 604 4.20 -27.07 -2.73
CA ILE A 604 4.00 -26.33 -1.48
C ILE A 604 5.00 -26.88 -0.47
N GLN A 605 6.24 -26.36 -0.51
CA GLN A 605 7.25 -26.67 0.49
C GLN A 605 6.73 -26.26 1.87
N GLN A 606 6.40 -27.26 2.70
CA GLN A 606 6.32 -27.02 4.14
C GLN A 606 7.74 -26.69 4.60
N PRO A 607 7.96 -25.55 5.28
CA PRO A 607 9.32 -25.18 5.64
C PRO A 607 9.88 -26.19 6.60
N THR A 608 11.16 -26.52 6.41
CA THR A 608 11.96 -27.49 7.16
C THR A 608 12.25 -27.04 8.61
N TYR A 609 11.28 -26.42 9.30
CA TYR A 609 11.41 -26.02 10.70
C TYR A 609 11.59 -27.21 11.63
N LEU A 610 10.93 -28.33 11.35
CA LEU A 610 11.13 -29.54 12.14
C LEU A 610 12.60 -29.95 12.11
N LEU A 611 13.27 -29.86 10.95
CA LEU A 611 14.67 -30.23 10.79
C LEU A 611 15.60 -29.26 11.52
N THR A 612 15.37 -27.94 11.44
CA THR A 612 16.22 -26.94 12.10
C THR A 612 16.02 -26.98 13.62
N ILE A 613 14.79 -27.13 14.12
CA ILE A 613 14.49 -27.28 15.54
C ILE A 613 15.04 -28.61 16.06
N LEU A 614 14.93 -29.71 15.30
CA LEU A 614 15.53 -31.00 15.63
C LEU A 614 17.06 -30.93 15.62
N LEU A 615 17.68 -30.18 14.70
CA LEU A 615 19.13 -29.97 14.66
C LEU A 615 19.61 -29.14 15.85
N VAL A 616 18.91 -28.05 16.18
CA VAL A 616 19.24 -27.23 17.36
C VAL A 616 19.03 -28.04 18.64
N ALA A 617 17.93 -28.79 18.76
CA ALA A 617 17.70 -29.67 19.90
C ALA A 617 18.75 -30.80 19.98
N ALA A 618 19.14 -31.39 18.85
CA ALA A 618 20.20 -32.39 18.79
C ALA A 618 21.57 -31.82 19.17
N VAL A 619 21.89 -30.59 18.78
CA VAL A 619 23.12 -29.90 19.19
C VAL A 619 23.08 -29.60 20.69
N VAL A 620 21.96 -29.08 21.23
CA VAL A 620 21.80 -28.80 22.67
C VAL A 620 21.91 -30.09 23.49
N VAL A 621 21.24 -31.18 23.08
CA VAL A 621 21.34 -32.49 23.74
C VAL A 621 22.77 -33.03 23.65
N SER A 622 23.45 -32.89 22.51
CA SER A 622 24.83 -33.33 22.34
C SER A 622 25.79 -32.57 23.25
N VAL A 623 25.60 -31.25 23.42
CA VAL A 623 26.37 -30.40 24.33
C VAL A 623 26.11 -30.78 25.79
N ILE A 624 24.86 -31.03 26.18
CA ILE A 624 24.50 -31.46 27.54
C ILE A 624 25.11 -32.84 27.84
N VAL A 625 25.06 -33.78 26.89
CA VAL A 625 25.65 -35.11 27.05
C VAL A 625 27.17 -35.03 27.14
N ALA A 626 27.81 -34.22 26.29
CA ALA A 626 29.26 -34.00 26.34
C ALA A 626 29.70 -33.36 27.67
N ALA A 627 28.99 -32.34 28.15
CA ALA A 627 29.23 -31.72 29.45
C ALA A 627 29.06 -32.72 30.61
N SER A 628 28.04 -33.58 30.54
CA SER A 628 27.77 -34.63 31.54
C SER A 628 28.87 -35.70 31.55
N ILE A 629 29.36 -36.12 30.38
CA ILE A 629 30.47 -37.07 30.26
C ILE A 629 31.76 -36.46 30.82
N ILE A 630 32.07 -35.20 30.48
CA ILE A 630 33.24 -34.48 31.01
C ILE A 630 33.16 -34.37 32.54
N PHE A 631 31.99 -34.07 33.10
CA PHE A 631 31.77 -34.01 34.54
C PHE A 631 32.01 -35.36 35.23
N VAL A 632 31.50 -36.46 34.67
CA VAL A 632 31.72 -37.82 35.20
C VAL A 632 33.19 -38.24 35.09
N LEU A 633 33.87 -37.93 33.98
CA LEU A 633 35.29 -38.21 33.80
C LEU A 633 36.17 -37.40 34.77
N ARG A 634 35.82 -36.13 35.05
CA ARG A 634 36.48 -35.32 36.08
C ARG A 634 36.26 -35.89 37.48
N LYS A 635 35.06 -36.38 37.80
CA LYS A 635 34.75 -37.02 39.09
C LYS A 635 35.52 -38.34 39.29
N LYS A 636 35.69 -39.14 38.23
CA LYS A 636 36.54 -40.35 38.24
C LYS A 636 38.03 -40.04 38.38
N LYS A 637 38.51 -38.93 37.81
CA LYS A 637 39.89 -38.49 37.96
C LYS A 637 40.17 -38.02 39.40
N ALA A 638 39.20 -37.34 40.03
CA ALA A 638 39.26 -36.94 41.43
C ALA A 638 39.18 -38.13 42.41
N SER A 639 38.43 -39.20 42.08
CA SER A 639 38.39 -40.41 42.92
C SER A 639 39.64 -41.28 42.84
N ASN A 640 40.43 -41.18 41.75
CA ASN A 640 41.69 -41.90 41.60
C ASN A 640 42.91 -41.17 42.17
N THR A 641 42.79 -39.89 42.52
CA THR A 641 43.82 -39.12 43.23
C THR A 641 43.69 -39.18 44.76
N GLY A 642 42.68 -39.88 45.29
CA GLY A 642 42.43 -40.07 46.73
C GLY A 642 42.87 -41.41 47.31
N ARG A 643 43.66 -42.21 46.57
CA ARG A 643 44.38 -43.38 47.11
C ARG A 643 45.87 -43.22 46.84
N LYS A 644 46.55 -42.52 47.73
CA LYS A 644 47.94 -42.74 48.11
C LYS A 644 48.03 -42.62 49.62
#